data_AF-A0AB33K5X9-F1
#
_entry.id   AF-A0AB33K5X9-F1
#
_cell.length_a   1.000
_cell.length_b   1.000
_cell.length_c   1.000
_cell.angle_alpha   90.00
_cell.angle_beta   90.00
_cell.angle_gamma   90.00
#
_symmetry.space_group_name_H-M   'P 1'
#
loop_
_entity.id
_entity.type
_entity.pdbx_description
1 polymer ?
#
loop_
_entity_poly.entity_id
_entity_poly.type
_entity_poly.pdbx_seq_one_letter_code
_entity_poly.pdbx_strand_id
1 'polypeptide(L)'
;MTQEAKLDAGTQELLQTVYTLMKQRGDWPTFTAVDLGVDRELGIEDAQAALLAIPDTLLFRPWQSHGFSSNDPVRLTLRGVAACRGGAEDLRLLARFVAWTVDLERNDTSPAEISLIANSEAFAVHEGLPIVAPNRSDDQSTAVSAASNEEGTGSTPSAATDAQEREVPLEVEDAREKVARVRVLVDLLPGFWTGSSRQSQQPWMWEFTLHRPGLRPYRHVHGVDELLRYAETAERERTAAAASLLHRLTDTPAAQALAGAPAGIGKEQPVPIQDHSLDVLLTLLREEIVDSCEAPLRADLYDEAIFAAFRRLEDEVQQRAGSSAIGDQLIKPAFKEKANPIRISDRDGDKDRMVQLFAGAIGLFKGDRSHKDKPNLPCVSRRECLRILAHASALLDLLDRDIDRAPAIRGYQYHQGELTLWVERAGSQTQVWLDDTVPLTTRSFRPGTLVVDVSAVSPGEHRVHLVDGTRHGPAHTVWLVRDPRRSSWYRVVEVDVPLYGDALGQQPLEVAGVRLEVQEAGIASQRVVPTRQTYHVGHYVEWHSSRSREQVGPAWARDHLGGPLRPAWDSSSLFDGQPSAPVHDERLMRISIEPGFLRLRRDDKVPLRVLGHYTDGTATWTAPMDSPDVETTDKKIAFFQNNVARAKDPGITTLRCQYDGCYAEARVDVAAHPRWTDTALLTGLPPVSGIAWTPQGLAVSTRGRHIWRVNVKDGAYRMITAVPPVSAHDRGTDTIAARRDGELAVRVVGERRILVLHQNDDYQSSEIVDPNAEGVPMAFAWDGNALLTAMHDGMVYRVEMDGASEELTRIHGTPVAVTASTEFLWVLCAPSPGPSTGQDYNMLWSIPRADANTAATDLLQDHRLAGLNGIALAGSSVLLSDFNGGRVLSLNNNKIREITTGLTNPGQLTTATSGDIYVADFGAGAIRRLLP
;
A
#
# COMPACT_ATOMS: atom_id res chain seq x y z
N MET A 1 -3.09 32.90 34.19
CA MET A 1 -2.82 31.99 35.31
C MET A 1 -4.14 31.33 35.70
N THR A 2 -4.47 30.21 35.06
CA THR A 2 -5.60 29.35 35.40
C THR A 2 -5.07 28.28 36.36
N GLN A 3 -5.76 28.05 37.48
CA GLN A 3 -5.43 27.01 38.46
C GLN A 3 -5.24 25.66 37.75
N GLU A 4 -4.02 25.12 37.76
CA GLU A 4 -3.79 23.71 37.44
C GLU A 4 -4.57 22.87 38.44
N ALA A 5 -5.60 22.17 37.96
CA ALA A 5 -6.22 21.09 38.71
C ALA A 5 -5.11 20.09 39.04
N LYS A 6 -4.84 19.91 40.33
CA LYS A 6 -3.80 18.99 40.82
C LYS A 6 -4.19 17.59 40.34
N LEU A 7 -3.39 17.03 39.42
CA LEU A 7 -3.54 15.65 38.94
C LEU A 7 -3.65 14.70 40.13
N ASP A 8 -4.55 13.72 40.04
CA ASP A 8 -4.63 12.70 41.07
C ASP A 8 -3.32 11.89 41.11
N ALA A 9 -2.96 11.41 42.30
CA ALA A 9 -1.67 10.76 42.52
C ALA A 9 -1.50 9.48 41.67
N GLY A 10 -2.58 8.73 41.44
CA GLY A 10 -2.55 7.49 40.67
C GLY A 10 -2.34 7.73 39.18
N THR A 11 -3.03 8.71 38.59
CA THR A 11 -2.82 9.15 37.22
C THR A 11 -1.40 9.69 37.04
N GLN A 12 -0.86 10.43 38.01
CA GLN A 12 0.50 10.95 37.91
C GLN A 12 1.56 9.83 37.96
N GLU A 13 1.38 8.81 38.80
CA GLU A 13 2.25 7.63 38.83
C GLU A 13 2.15 6.83 37.53
N LEU A 14 0.94 6.62 37.00
CA LEU A 14 0.73 5.90 35.74
C LEU A 14 1.38 6.60 34.54
N LEU A 15 1.21 7.93 34.42
CA LEU A 15 1.91 8.74 33.41
C LEU A 15 3.43 8.63 33.57
N GLN A 16 3.93 8.66 34.81
CA GLN A 16 5.35 8.53 35.12
C GLN A 16 5.91 7.16 34.73
N THR A 17 5.15 6.07 34.90
CA THR A 17 5.56 4.73 34.47
C THR A 17 5.69 4.66 32.95
N VAL A 18 4.70 5.15 32.20
CA VAL A 18 4.78 5.24 30.73
C VAL A 18 5.99 6.08 30.29
N TYR A 19 6.22 7.22 30.94
CA TYR A 19 7.36 8.09 30.65
C TYR A 19 8.71 7.41 30.93
N THR A 20 8.84 6.74 32.07
CA THR A 20 10.06 6.04 32.48
C THR A 20 10.40 4.91 31.52
N LEU A 21 9.40 4.11 31.12
CA LEU A 21 9.56 3.05 30.12
C LEU A 21 9.97 3.61 28.76
N MET A 22 9.43 4.77 28.37
CA MET A 22 9.85 5.46 27.14
C MET A 22 11.33 5.87 27.21
N LYS A 23 11.78 6.45 28.34
CA LYS A 23 13.20 6.83 28.51
C LYS A 23 14.13 5.61 28.44
N GLN A 24 13.78 4.52 29.11
CA GLN A 24 14.60 3.30 29.14
C GLN A 24 14.74 2.64 27.76
N ARG A 25 13.68 2.69 26.95
CA ARG A 25 13.64 2.05 25.63
C ARG A 25 14.13 2.93 24.50
N GLY A 26 14.11 4.25 24.69
CA GLY A 26 14.31 5.21 23.60
C GLY A 26 13.23 5.10 22.52
N ASP A 27 12.02 4.62 22.86
CA ASP A 27 10.82 4.59 22.03
C ASP A 27 9.57 4.45 22.92
N TRP A 28 8.38 4.72 22.39
CA TRP A 28 7.13 4.56 23.15
C TRP A 28 6.91 3.09 23.55
N PRO A 29 6.57 2.82 24.83
CA PRO A 29 6.35 1.45 25.28
C PRO A 29 5.08 0.86 24.68
N THR A 30 5.08 -0.45 24.45
CA THR A 30 3.88 -1.19 24.07
C THR A 30 2.94 -1.36 25.27
N PHE A 31 1.64 -1.59 25.02
CA PHE A 31 0.67 -1.81 26.08
C PHE A 31 1.09 -2.95 27.01
N THR A 32 1.59 -4.09 26.49
CA THR A 32 2.10 -5.19 27.33
C THR A 32 3.20 -4.74 28.28
N ALA A 33 4.09 -3.85 27.83
CA ALA A 33 5.16 -3.34 28.67
C ALA A 33 4.65 -2.40 29.76
N VAL A 34 3.63 -1.60 29.43
CA VAL A 34 2.97 -0.73 30.40
C VAL A 34 2.16 -1.58 31.37
N ASP A 35 1.36 -2.54 30.90
CA ASP A 35 0.56 -3.47 31.70
C ASP A 35 1.43 -4.22 32.71
N LEU A 36 2.51 -4.87 32.25
CA LEU A 36 3.47 -5.54 33.14
C LEU A 36 4.20 -4.58 34.09
N GLY A 37 4.52 -3.36 33.62
CA GLY A 37 5.19 -2.36 34.44
C GLY A 37 4.29 -1.83 35.55
N VAL A 38 3.03 -1.55 35.22
CA VAL A 38 2.03 -0.99 36.12
C VAL A 38 1.53 -2.07 37.10
N ASP A 39 1.33 -3.31 36.66
CA ASP A 39 1.02 -4.43 37.57
C ASP A 39 2.13 -4.63 38.61
N ARG A 40 3.39 -4.68 38.16
CA ARG A 40 4.55 -4.91 39.05
C ARG A 40 4.90 -3.74 39.96
N GLU A 41 4.82 -2.51 39.46
CA GLU A 41 5.29 -1.32 40.18
C GLU A 41 4.17 -0.62 40.95
N LEU A 42 2.93 -0.67 40.45
CA LEU A 42 1.79 0.06 40.98
C LEU A 42 0.65 -0.85 41.48
N GLY A 43 0.70 -2.17 41.22
CA GLY A 43 -0.30 -3.13 41.67
C GLY A 43 -1.67 -2.98 40.99
N ILE A 44 -1.71 -2.45 39.77
CA ILE A 44 -2.95 -2.27 39.01
C ILE A 44 -3.16 -3.49 38.10
N GLU A 45 -4.17 -4.30 38.42
CA GLU A 45 -4.49 -5.54 37.68
C GLU A 45 -5.17 -5.29 36.31
N ASP A 46 -5.78 -4.12 36.11
CA ASP A 46 -6.44 -3.72 34.85
C ASP A 46 -5.85 -2.40 34.32
N ALA A 47 -4.70 -2.51 33.66
CA ALA A 47 -4.04 -1.35 33.05
C ALA A 47 -4.86 -0.75 31.89
N GLN A 48 -5.73 -1.53 31.24
CA GLN A 48 -6.59 -1.08 30.14
C GLN A 48 -7.55 0.00 30.65
N ALA A 49 -8.31 -0.32 31.71
CA ALA A 49 -9.25 0.60 32.32
C ALA A 49 -8.54 1.83 32.91
N ALA A 50 -7.38 1.63 33.54
CA ALA A 50 -6.60 2.71 34.14
C ALA A 50 -6.09 3.71 33.09
N LEU A 51 -5.55 3.24 31.96
CA LEU A 51 -5.10 4.10 30.86
C LEU A 51 -6.28 4.80 30.17
N LEU A 52 -7.42 4.12 29.98
CA LEU A 52 -8.61 4.73 29.39
C LEU A 52 -9.25 5.79 30.29
N ALA A 53 -9.06 5.73 31.60
CA ALA A 53 -9.52 6.76 32.53
C ALA A 53 -8.70 8.06 32.44
N ILE A 54 -7.46 8.02 31.91
CA ILE A 54 -6.62 9.21 31.76
C ILE A 54 -7.27 10.18 30.74
N PRO A 55 -7.29 11.50 31.02
CA PRO A 55 -7.73 12.50 30.05
C PRO A 55 -6.93 12.42 28.73
N ASP A 56 -7.63 12.57 27.60
CA ASP A 56 -7.04 12.61 26.25
C ASP A 56 -6.03 13.74 26.05
N THR A 57 -6.14 14.80 26.86
CA THR A 57 -5.16 15.88 26.92
C THR A 57 -3.78 15.46 27.42
N LEU A 58 -3.65 14.29 28.09
CA LEU A 58 -2.41 13.79 28.69
C LEU A 58 -1.92 12.50 28.03
N LEU A 59 -2.83 11.67 27.51
CA LEU A 59 -2.53 10.40 26.86
C LEU A 59 -3.27 10.30 25.52
N PHE A 60 -2.59 9.85 24.46
CA PHE A 60 -3.25 9.54 23.19
C PHE A 60 -4.18 8.33 23.34
N ARG A 61 -5.35 8.40 22.71
CA ARG A 61 -6.32 7.29 22.72
C ARG A 61 -5.84 6.12 21.85
N PRO A 62 -6.19 4.88 22.23
CA PRO A 62 -5.88 3.71 21.43
C PRO A 62 -6.59 3.75 20.08
N TRP A 63 -6.04 2.99 19.15
CA TRP A 63 -6.49 2.97 17.77
C TRP A 63 -7.81 2.19 17.58
N GLN A 64 -8.11 1.27 18.49
CA GLN A 64 -9.31 0.44 18.46
C GLN A 64 -10.35 0.95 19.47
N SER A 65 -11.63 0.78 19.13
CA SER A 65 -12.75 1.18 19.99
C SER A 65 -12.87 0.39 21.30
N HIS A 66 -12.22 -0.78 21.39
CA HIS A 66 -12.21 -1.65 22.58
C HIS A 66 -10.94 -1.51 23.45
N GLY A 67 -10.07 -0.52 23.15
CA GLY A 67 -8.91 -0.16 23.95
C GLY A 67 -7.57 -0.54 23.31
N PHE A 68 -6.50 -0.67 24.10
CA PHE A 68 -5.16 -1.02 23.60
C PHE A 68 -5.05 -2.53 23.35
N SER A 69 -4.43 -2.91 22.23
CA SER A 69 -3.90 -4.26 22.00
C SER A 69 -2.50 -4.39 22.61
N SER A 70 -2.07 -5.62 22.93
CA SER A 70 -0.77 -5.92 23.58
C SER A 70 0.45 -5.21 23.00
N ASN A 71 0.50 -5.00 21.68
CA ASN A 71 1.63 -4.36 20.98
C ASN A 71 1.39 -2.88 20.64
N ASP A 72 0.24 -2.31 21.01
CA ASP A 72 -0.04 -0.90 20.71
C ASP A 72 0.90 0.01 21.50
N PRO A 73 1.52 1.02 20.87
CA PRO A 73 2.33 1.98 21.58
C PRO A 73 1.44 2.88 22.46
N VAL A 74 1.73 2.92 23.75
CA VAL A 74 1.07 3.81 24.72
C VAL A 74 1.84 5.13 24.72
N ARG A 75 1.22 6.18 24.16
CA ARG A 75 1.89 7.48 23.93
C ARG A 75 1.32 8.57 24.82
N LEU A 76 2.21 9.32 25.46
CA LEU A 76 1.84 10.56 26.14
C LEU A 76 1.68 11.70 25.13
N THR A 77 0.80 12.65 25.42
CA THR A 77 0.81 13.95 24.74
C THR A 77 1.98 14.80 25.23
N LEU A 78 2.29 15.92 24.58
CA LEU A 78 3.30 16.85 25.10
C LEU A 78 2.94 17.37 26.51
N ARG A 79 1.65 17.52 26.83
CA ARG A 79 1.21 17.84 28.20
C ARG A 79 1.40 16.66 29.17
N GLY A 80 1.14 15.43 28.72
CA GLY A 80 1.44 14.23 29.50
C GLY A 80 2.91 14.15 29.85
N VAL A 81 3.79 14.45 28.88
CA VAL A 81 5.23 14.58 29.12
C VAL A 81 5.53 15.70 30.10
N ALA A 82 4.94 16.89 29.94
CA ALA A 82 5.16 18.02 30.86
C ALA A 82 4.76 17.71 32.31
N ALA A 83 3.75 16.84 32.52
CA ALA A 83 3.30 16.40 33.83
C ALA A 83 4.24 15.37 34.51
N CYS A 84 5.19 14.80 33.77
CA CYS A 84 6.14 13.81 34.27
C CYS A 84 7.43 14.44 34.82
N ARG A 85 8.05 13.79 35.81
CA ARG A 85 9.36 14.19 36.33
C ARG A 85 10.43 14.05 35.24
N GLY A 86 11.14 15.14 34.96
CA GLY A 86 12.13 15.23 33.90
C GLY A 86 11.58 15.62 32.51
N GLY A 87 10.26 15.56 32.31
CA GLY A 87 9.64 15.92 31.03
C GLY A 87 9.85 17.38 30.62
N ALA A 88 9.87 18.29 31.59
CA ALA A 88 10.14 19.71 31.32
C ALA A 88 11.54 19.98 30.74
N GLU A 89 12.57 19.18 31.09
CA GLU A 89 13.90 19.32 30.49
C GLU A 89 13.91 18.82 29.04
N ASP A 90 13.32 17.65 28.80
CA ASP A 90 13.26 17.04 27.48
C ASP A 90 12.40 17.88 26.50
N LEU A 91 11.31 18.52 26.99
CA LEU A 91 10.52 19.47 26.19
C LEU A 91 11.26 20.78 25.87
N ARG A 92 12.15 21.27 26.76
CA ARG A 92 13.00 22.42 26.44
C ARG A 92 13.98 22.10 25.33
N LEU A 93 14.54 20.89 25.34
CA LEU A 93 15.44 20.43 24.28
C LEU A 93 14.67 20.25 22.96
N LEU A 94 13.45 19.70 23.01
CA LEU A 94 12.55 19.61 21.85
C LEU A 94 12.23 20.99 21.26
N ALA A 95 11.92 21.98 22.11
CA ALA A 95 11.64 23.34 21.64
C ALA A 95 12.85 23.99 20.94
N ARG A 96 14.08 23.71 21.40
CA ARG A 96 15.30 24.17 20.72
C ARG A 96 15.56 23.41 19.42
N PHE A 97 15.27 22.11 19.37
CA PHE A 97 15.27 21.36 18.12
C PHE A 97 14.30 21.97 17.09
N VAL A 98 13.07 22.31 17.50
CA VAL A 98 12.10 22.99 16.63
C VAL A 98 12.66 24.32 16.11
N ALA A 99 13.22 25.16 16.99
CA ALA A 99 13.83 26.42 16.57
C ALA A 99 14.97 26.22 15.56
N TRP A 100 15.86 25.26 15.82
CA TRP A 100 16.96 24.91 14.93
C TRP A 100 16.47 24.45 13.55
N THR A 101 15.45 23.57 13.48
CA THR A 101 14.90 23.12 12.18
C THR A 101 14.22 24.23 11.38
N VAL A 102 13.61 25.21 12.06
CA VAL A 102 13.04 26.39 11.40
C VAL A 102 14.16 27.26 10.82
N ASP A 103 15.26 27.43 11.54
CA ASP A 103 16.42 28.16 11.04
C ASP A 103 17.13 27.40 9.91
N LEU A 104 17.17 26.07 9.98
CA LEU A 104 17.66 25.20 8.92
C LEU A 104 16.84 25.39 7.62
N GLU A 105 15.51 25.45 7.71
CA GLU A 105 14.63 25.70 6.56
C GLU A 105 14.80 27.12 5.99
N ARG A 106 14.93 28.14 6.85
CA ARG A 106 15.11 29.54 6.42
C ARG A 106 16.42 29.77 5.69
N ASN A 107 17.46 29.03 6.05
CA ASN A 107 18.81 29.18 5.50
C ASN A 107 19.09 28.21 4.35
N ASP A 108 18.19 27.27 4.06
CA ASP A 108 18.35 26.35 2.92
C ASP A 108 18.09 27.08 1.59
N THR A 109 19.08 27.03 0.70
CA THR A 109 19.03 27.63 -0.64
C THR A 109 18.69 26.62 -1.73
N SER A 110 18.48 25.36 -1.36
CA SER A 110 18.14 24.28 -2.28
C SER A 110 16.75 24.45 -2.91
N PRO A 111 16.51 23.97 -4.14
CA PRO A 111 15.18 23.96 -4.74
C PRO A 111 14.14 23.24 -3.86
N ALA A 112 12.89 23.69 -3.91
CA ALA A 112 11.80 23.15 -3.08
C ALA A 112 11.50 21.64 -3.31
N GLU A 113 11.95 21.09 -4.45
CA GLU A 113 11.83 19.67 -4.81
C GLU A 113 12.85 18.77 -4.07
N ILE A 114 13.89 19.36 -3.47
CA ILE A 114 14.87 18.64 -2.66
C ILE A 114 14.40 18.57 -1.21
N SER A 115 14.33 17.36 -0.68
CA SER A 115 13.97 17.08 0.70
C SER A 115 14.90 17.78 1.69
N LEU A 116 14.35 18.51 2.66
CA LEU A 116 15.12 19.14 3.73
C LEU A 116 15.37 18.10 4.83
N ILE A 117 16.64 17.91 5.21
CA ILE A 117 17.06 16.84 6.11
C ILE A 117 17.60 17.41 7.42
N ALA A 118 17.09 16.93 8.55
CA ALA A 118 17.60 17.20 9.89
C ALA A 118 18.16 15.92 10.49
N ASN A 119 19.45 15.91 10.87
CA ASN A 119 20.07 14.74 11.51
C ASN A 119 20.60 15.06 12.91
N SER A 120 20.77 14.00 13.70
CA SER A 120 21.20 14.06 15.09
C SER A 120 22.59 14.69 15.28
N GLU A 121 23.52 14.50 14.34
CA GLU A 121 24.88 15.04 14.43
C GLU A 121 24.90 16.55 14.27
N ALA A 122 24.22 17.07 13.24
CA ALA A 122 24.09 18.50 13.00
C ALA A 122 23.36 19.20 14.16
N PHE A 123 22.33 18.55 14.71
CA PHE A 123 21.62 19.08 15.88
C PHE A 123 22.50 19.08 17.14
N ALA A 124 23.25 18.00 17.40
CA ALA A 124 24.13 17.93 18.56
C ALA A 124 25.27 18.96 18.48
N VAL A 125 25.83 19.19 17.29
CA VAL A 125 26.80 20.27 17.05
C VAL A 125 26.20 21.64 17.35
N HIS A 126 24.96 21.89 16.89
CA HIS A 126 24.26 23.14 17.16
C HIS A 126 24.02 23.38 18.67
N GLU A 127 23.65 22.33 19.40
CA GLU A 127 23.38 22.39 20.84
C GLU A 127 24.64 22.31 21.72
N GLY A 128 25.82 22.04 21.14
CA GLY A 128 27.04 21.80 21.89
C GLY A 128 27.03 20.49 22.70
N LEU A 129 26.27 19.49 22.25
CA LEU A 129 26.17 18.18 22.89
C LEU A 129 27.29 17.24 22.40
N PRO A 130 28.19 16.76 23.28
CA PRO A 130 29.32 15.94 22.87
C PRO A 130 28.88 14.50 22.60
N ILE A 131 28.26 14.23 21.44
CA ILE A 131 27.82 12.86 21.08
C ILE A 131 28.94 12.00 20.45
N VAL A 132 30.08 12.63 20.10
CA VAL A 132 31.28 12.00 19.55
C VAL A 132 32.37 11.99 20.64
N ALA A 133 32.96 10.82 20.93
CA ALA A 133 34.03 10.71 21.92
C ALA A 133 35.31 11.43 21.43
N PRO A 134 36.01 12.20 22.29
CA PRO A 134 37.25 12.85 21.89
C PRO A 134 38.32 11.80 21.59
N ASN A 135 38.85 11.79 20.36
CA ASN A 135 40.13 11.13 20.11
C ASN A 135 41.18 11.88 20.93
N ARG A 136 41.73 11.24 21.96
CA ARG A 136 43.00 11.72 22.54
C ARG A 136 44.05 11.57 21.44
N SER A 137 44.32 12.66 20.75
CA SER A 137 45.44 12.78 19.83
C SER A 137 46.73 12.58 20.59
N ASP A 138 47.56 11.71 20.03
CA ASP A 138 49.00 11.65 20.22
C ASP A 138 49.61 13.05 20.28
N ASP A 139 49.87 13.51 21.50
CA ASP A 139 50.73 14.67 21.73
C ASP A 139 52.13 14.15 22.07
N GLN A 140 52.81 13.66 21.04
CA GLN A 140 54.27 13.60 20.96
C GLN A 140 54.70 13.31 19.51
N SER A 141 54.60 14.32 18.66
CA SER A 141 55.44 14.40 17.46
C SER A 141 56.62 15.30 17.76
N THR A 142 57.82 14.73 17.88
CA THR A 142 59.07 15.36 17.45
C THR A 142 60.19 14.31 17.40
N ALA A 143 60.47 13.79 16.20
CA ALA A 143 61.82 13.60 15.64
C ALA A 143 61.82 12.63 14.44
N VAL A 144 61.76 13.21 13.24
CA VAL A 144 62.72 13.09 12.14
C VAL A 144 63.51 11.76 11.97
N SER A 145 63.32 11.17 10.78
CA SER A 145 64.28 10.47 9.88
C SER A 145 64.52 8.95 9.95
N ALA A 146 64.20 8.33 8.80
CA ALA A 146 65.06 7.51 7.93
C ALA A 146 65.32 6.01 8.22
N ALA A 147 64.89 5.22 7.23
CA ALA A 147 65.58 4.12 6.55
C ALA A 147 65.66 2.69 7.13
N SER A 148 65.62 1.75 6.16
CA SER A 148 66.09 0.36 6.08
C SER A 148 65.26 -0.81 6.65
N ASN A 149 64.85 -1.69 5.72
CA ASN A 149 64.96 -3.16 5.68
C ASN A 149 65.36 -3.90 6.96
N GLU A 150 64.67 -5.01 7.30
CA GLU A 150 65.08 -6.40 6.97
C GLU A 150 64.14 -7.44 7.62
N GLU A 151 64.38 -8.70 7.28
CA GLU A 151 63.57 -9.92 7.40
C GLU A 151 63.38 -10.49 8.83
N GLY A 152 62.46 -11.46 8.97
CA GLY A 152 62.74 -12.64 9.82
C GLY A 152 61.74 -13.03 10.92
N THR A 153 60.92 -14.04 10.61
CA THR A 153 60.58 -15.23 11.43
C THR A 153 60.01 -15.10 12.87
N GLY A 154 58.77 -15.58 13.03
CA GLY A 154 58.43 -16.73 13.87
C GLY A 154 58.19 -16.56 15.37
N SER A 155 56.99 -16.97 15.80
CA SER A 155 56.64 -17.70 17.05
C SER A 155 55.55 -17.05 17.92
N THR A 156 54.37 -17.69 17.96
CA THR A 156 53.37 -17.67 19.04
C THR A 156 53.88 -18.48 20.27
N PRO A 157 53.23 -18.50 21.45
CA PRO A 157 52.05 -17.76 21.93
C PRO A 157 52.25 -17.12 23.34
N SER A 158 51.47 -16.10 23.70
CA SER A 158 51.17 -15.83 25.12
C SER A 158 49.79 -15.23 25.29
N ALA A 159 48.96 -15.96 26.03
CA ALA A 159 47.69 -15.49 26.55
C ALA A 159 47.93 -14.47 27.67
N ALA A 160 47.25 -13.34 27.60
CA ALA A 160 46.69 -12.60 28.73
C ALA A 160 45.80 -11.48 28.18
N THR A 161 44.52 -11.61 28.50
CA THR A 161 43.51 -10.56 28.66
C THR A 161 44.06 -9.13 28.85
N ASP A 162 43.63 -8.22 27.98
CA ASP A 162 42.95 -6.99 28.39
C ASP A 162 42.30 -6.36 27.14
N ALA A 163 41.05 -6.75 26.88
CA ALA A 163 40.14 -5.89 26.13
C ALA A 163 39.85 -4.70 27.03
N GLN A 164 40.60 -3.60 26.87
CA GLN A 164 40.15 -2.30 27.34
C GLN A 164 38.87 -1.97 26.56
N GLU A 165 37.72 -2.29 27.16
CA GLU A 165 36.48 -1.59 26.87
C GLU A 165 36.79 -0.10 26.98
N ARG A 166 36.79 0.59 25.82
CA ARG A 166 36.88 2.04 25.79
C ARG A 166 35.61 2.58 26.43
N GLU A 167 35.67 2.86 27.73
CA GLU A 167 34.61 3.58 28.44
C GLU A 167 34.31 4.87 27.68
N VAL A 168 33.08 4.96 27.17
CA VAL A 168 32.56 6.20 26.61
C VAL A 168 32.40 7.17 27.79
N PRO A 169 32.93 8.41 27.73
CA PRO A 169 32.76 9.35 28.83
C PRO A 169 31.27 9.53 29.17
N LEU A 170 30.92 9.53 30.46
CA LEU A 170 29.53 9.67 30.93
C LEU A 170 28.80 10.88 30.30
N GLU A 171 29.51 11.98 30.08
CA GLU A 171 28.97 13.17 29.40
C GLU A 171 28.51 12.89 27.96
N VAL A 172 29.18 11.98 27.25
CA VAL A 172 28.83 11.55 25.89
C VAL A 172 27.63 10.61 25.89
N GLU A 173 27.55 9.72 26.88
CA GLU A 173 26.38 8.85 27.05
C GLU A 173 25.11 9.66 27.39
N ASP A 174 25.21 10.58 28.36
CA ASP A 174 24.13 11.50 28.71
C ASP A 174 23.66 12.34 27.52
N ALA A 175 24.61 12.85 26.72
CA ALA A 175 24.30 13.60 25.50
C ALA A 175 23.56 12.74 24.46
N ARG A 176 24.01 11.50 24.26
CA ARG A 176 23.37 10.54 23.35
C ARG A 176 21.96 10.21 23.79
N GLU A 177 21.74 9.96 25.09
CA GLU A 177 20.39 9.71 25.59
C GLU A 177 19.45 10.90 25.38
N LYS A 178 19.93 12.13 25.63
CA LYS A 178 19.15 13.36 25.38
C LYS A 178 18.73 13.46 23.90
N VAL A 179 19.67 13.23 22.98
CA VAL A 179 19.40 13.27 21.53
C VAL A 179 18.47 12.15 21.08
N ALA A 180 18.59 10.95 21.64
CA ALA A 180 17.68 9.83 21.35
C ALA A 180 16.24 10.15 21.80
N ARG A 181 16.06 10.80 22.96
CA ARG A 181 14.72 11.20 23.44
C ARG A 181 14.07 12.28 22.58
N VAL A 182 14.85 13.23 22.05
CA VAL A 182 14.33 14.25 21.13
C VAL A 182 13.62 13.59 19.95
N ARG A 183 14.20 12.56 19.33
CA ARG A 183 13.56 11.83 18.23
C ARG A 183 12.18 11.31 18.61
N VAL A 184 12.03 10.70 19.79
CA VAL A 184 10.75 10.10 20.22
C VAL A 184 9.69 11.18 20.46
N LEU A 185 10.13 12.34 20.95
CA LEU A 185 9.23 13.47 21.21
C LEU A 185 8.87 14.25 19.93
N VAL A 186 9.71 14.21 18.89
CA VAL A 186 9.39 14.80 17.58
C VAL A 186 8.19 14.12 16.92
N ASP A 187 7.94 12.83 17.21
CA ASP A 187 6.73 12.11 16.76
C ASP A 187 5.43 12.70 17.33
N LEU A 188 5.52 13.53 18.37
CA LEU A 188 4.37 14.21 18.97
C LEU A 188 4.07 15.57 18.30
N LEU A 189 4.90 16.02 17.35
CA LEU A 189 4.75 17.31 16.67
C LEU A 189 3.86 17.19 15.42
N PRO A 190 2.68 17.85 15.38
CA PRO A 190 1.77 17.76 14.24
C PRO A 190 2.39 18.23 12.92
N GLY A 191 2.36 17.37 11.89
CA GLY A 191 2.73 17.72 10.52
C GLY A 191 4.18 18.17 10.31
N PHE A 192 5.07 17.82 11.25
CA PHE A 192 6.44 18.35 11.32
C PHE A 192 7.41 17.72 10.31
N TRP A 193 7.29 16.41 10.06
CA TRP A 193 8.18 15.64 9.19
C TRP A 193 7.39 14.71 8.26
N THR A 194 7.99 14.30 7.13
CA THR A 194 7.42 13.36 6.14
C THR A 194 8.11 12.00 6.12
N GLY A 195 9.36 11.90 6.57
CA GLY A 195 10.06 10.65 6.82
C GLY A 195 10.96 10.72 8.06
N SER A 196 11.25 9.57 8.67
CA SER A 196 12.27 9.43 9.71
C SER A 196 13.05 8.13 9.54
N SER A 197 14.34 8.14 9.85
CA SER A 197 15.19 6.97 9.92
C SER A 197 16.00 6.97 11.21
N ARG A 198 16.37 5.78 11.69
CA ARG A 198 17.13 5.57 12.93
C ARG A 198 18.01 4.35 12.80
N GLN A 199 19.17 4.37 13.45
CA GLN A 199 20.00 3.18 13.60
C GLN A 199 19.67 2.44 14.91
N SER A 200 19.32 1.16 14.81
CA SER A 200 18.89 0.36 15.97
C SER A 200 19.99 0.22 17.04
N GLN A 201 21.27 0.17 16.64
CA GLN A 201 22.40 0.04 17.57
C GLN A 201 22.88 1.37 18.17
N GLN A 202 22.47 2.50 17.60
CA GLN A 202 22.80 3.82 18.10
C GLN A 202 21.53 4.67 18.09
N PRO A 203 20.68 4.54 19.12
CA PRO A 203 19.38 5.22 19.24
C PRO A 203 19.41 6.73 19.00
N TRP A 204 20.56 7.34 19.29
CA TRP A 204 20.84 8.75 19.14
C TRP A 204 21.19 9.15 17.70
N MET A 205 21.43 8.20 16.79
CA MET A 205 21.64 8.46 15.37
C MET A 205 20.33 8.32 14.59
N TRP A 206 19.77 9.48 14.25
CA TRP A 206 18.52 9.59 13.52
C TRP A 206 18.58 10.68 12.46
N GLU A 207 17.69 10.56 11.48
CA GLU A 207 17.48 11.53 10.42
C GLU A 207 15.99 11.75 10.21
N PHE A 208 15.58 13.01 10.04
CA PHE A 208 14.22 13.42 9.70
C PHE A 208 14.20 14.12 8.35
N THR A 209 13.29 13.70 7.47
CA THR A 209 12.89 14.47 6.30
C THR A 209 11.80 15.44 6.72
N LEU A 210 12.11 16.74 6.72
CA LEU A 210 11.23 17.78 7.25
C LEU A 210 10.14 18.19 6.25
N HIS A 211 8.92 18.39 6.75
CA HIS A 211 7.81 18.87 5.94
C HIS A 211 7.83 20.40 5.88
N ARG A 212 8.47 20.99 4.86
CA ARG A 212 8.67 22.46 4.77
C ARG A 212 7.39 23.29 4.97
N PRO A 213 6.23 22.98 4.35
CA PRO A 213 4.97 23.69 4.64
C PRO A 213 4.52 23.54 6.10
N GLY A 214 4.73 22.36 6.68
CA GLY A 214 4.40 22.03 8.07
C GLY A 214 5.27 22.73 9.11
N LEU A 215 6.46 23.25 8.74
CA LEU A 215 7.31 24.04 9.64
C LEU A 215 6.84 25.49 9.82
N ARG A 216 5.99 26.02 8.92
CA ARG A 216 5.56 27.43 8.95
C ARG A 216 4.89 27.84 10.28
N PRO A 217 3.97 27.05 10.86
CA PRO A 217 3.35 27.38 12.15
C PRO A 217 4.36 27.40 13.31
N TYR A 218 5.41 26.58 13.23
CA TYR A 218 6.46 26.51 14.26
C TYR A 218 7.41 27.72 14.27
N ARG A 219 7.35 28.60 13.25
CA ARG A 219 8.16 29.84 13.21
C ARG A 219 7.90 30.81 14.35
N HIS A 220 6.77 30.65 15.03
CA HIS A 220 6.34 31.47 16.16
C HIS A 220 6.46 30.75 17.52
N VAL A 221 7.04 29.54 17.52
CA VAL A 221 7.26 28.75 18.73
C VAL A 221 8.66 29.04 19.27
N HIS A 222 8.73 29.76 20.38
CA HIS A 222 9.99 30.24 20.97
C HIS A 222 10.32 29.58 22.33
N GLY A 223 9.53 28.60 22.74
CA GLY A 223 9.65 27.95 24.04
C GLY A 223 8.63 26.85 24.25
N VAL A 224 8.71 26.20 25.42
CA VAL A 224 7.85 25.06 25.79
C VAL A 224 6.38 25.48 25.87
N ASP A 225 6.08 26.65 26.43
CA ASP A 225 4.71 27.11 26.60
C ASP A 225 4.02 27.37 25.25
N GLU A 226 4.74 27.97 24.29
CA GLU A 226 4.26 28.14 22.91
C GLU A 226 4.08 26.78 22.22
N LEU A 227 5.01 25.84 22.44
CA LEU A 227 4.97 24.52 21.82
C LEU A 227 3.76 23.71 22.31
N LEU A 228 3.51 23.70 23.62
CA LEU A 228 2.35 23.05 24.23
C LEU A 228 1.05 23.69 23.74
N ARG A 229 0.98 25.03 23.73
CA ARG A 229 -0.18 25.78 23.26
C ARG A 229 -0.46 25.50 21.79
N TYR A 230 0.57 25.43 20.94
CA TYR A 230 0.43 25.14 19.53
C TYR A 230 -0.05 23.70 19.30
N ALA A 231 0.56 22.71 19.93
CA ALA A 231 0.15 21.32 19.79
C ALA A 231 -1.29 21.09 20.29
N GLU A 232 -1.66 21.71 21.41
CA GLU A 232 -3.05 21.72 21.89
C GLU A 232 -4.00 22.41 20.94
N THR A 233 -3.60 23.55 20.36
CA THR A 233 -4.45 24.27 19.42
C THR A 233 -4.62 23.45 18.15
N ALA A 234 -3.58 22.81 17.63
CA ALA A 234 -3.66 21.93 16.47
C ALA A 234 -4.47 20.64 16.74
N GLU A 235 -4.42 20.10 17.96
CA GLU A 235 -5.27 18.97 18.36
C GLU A 235 -6.72 19.41 18.56
N ARG A 236 -6.95 20.53 19.26
CA ARG A 236 -8.29 21.11 19.43
C ARG A 236 -8.88 21.57 18.11
N GLU A 237 -8.11 22.12 17.19
CA GLU A 237 -8.57 22.49 15.84
C GLU A 237 -8.84 21.25 15.00
N ARG A 238 -8.12 20.13 15.18
CA ARG A 238 -8.50 18.85 14.58
C ARG A 238 -9.82 18.32 15.16
N THR A 239 -9.95 18.29 16.48
CA THR A 239 -11.17 17.85 17.18
C THR A 239 -12.34 18.82 16.96
N ALA A 240 -12.09 20.12 16.88
CA ALA A 240 -13.08 21.16 16.63
C ALA A 240 -13.35 21.35 15.14
N ALA A 241 -12.45 21.01 14.22
CA ALA A 241 -12.81 20.86 12.81
C ALA A 241 -13.74 19.67 12.65
N ALA A 242 -13.48 18.56 13.35
CA ALA A 242 -14.41 17.42 13.41
C ALA A 242 -15.75 17.80 14.07
N ALA A 243 -15.73 18.54 15.19
CA ALA A 243 -16.94 18.97 15.91
C ALA A 243 -17.68 20.15 15.25
N SER A 244 -16.97 21.05 14.55
CA SER A 244 -17.54 22.16 13.76
C SER A 244 -18.07 21.66 12.42
N LEU A 245 -17.54 20.55 11.87
CA LEU A 245 -18.21 19.78 10.83
C LEU A 245 -19.56 19.28 11.36
N LEU A 246 -19.59 18.66 12.55
CA LEU A 246 -20.80 18.23 13.24
C LEU A 246 -21.78 19.38 13.48
N HIS A 247 -21.32 20.56 13.92
CA HIS A 247 -22.20 21.70 14.22
C HIS A 247 -22.67 22.47 12.97
N ARG A 248 -21.84 22.59 11.91
CA ARG A 248 -22.25 23.18 10.62
C ARG A 248 -23.19 22.28 9.81
N LEU A 249 -23.29 21.01 10.16
CA LEU A 249 -24.26 20.09 9.58
C LEU A 249 -25.61 20.08 10.33
N THR A 250 -25.70 20.76 11.48
CA THR A 250 -26.97 20.97 12.21
C THR A 250 -27.60 22.35 11.98
N ASP A 251 -26.88 23.31 11.38
CA ASP A 251 -27.43 24.61 11.00
C ASP A 251 -27.91 24.60 9.54
N THR A 252 -29.22 24.48 9.37
CA THR A 252 -29.91 24.69 8.09
C THR A 252 -29.81 26.17 7.70
N PRO A 253 -29.25 26.56 6.53
CA PRO A 253 -29.32 27.94 6.06
C PRO A 253 -30.69 28.19 5.41
N ALA A 254 -31.70 28.45 6.23
CA ALA A 254 -33.03 28.86 5.78
C ALA A 254 -33.67 29.90 6.72
N ALA A 255 -32.97 30.99 7.05
CA ALA A 255 -33.60 32.12 7.74
C ALA A 255 -32.85 33.47 7.64
N GLN A 256 -32.16 33.79 6.53
CA GLN A 256 -31.65 35.16 6.32
C GLN A 256 -31.73 35.58 4.85
N ALA A 257 -32.95 35.75 4.34
CA ALA A 257 -33.19 36.50 3.11
C ALA A 257 -34.61 37.07 3.10
N LEU A 258 -34.87 38.09 3.95
CA LEU A 258 -35.95 39.06 3.75
C LEU A 258 -35.74 40.23 4.72
N ALA A 259 -34.83 41.14 4.38
CA ALA A 259 -34.76 42.47 4.98
C ALA A 259 -34.21 43.48 3.97
N GLY A 260 -35.09 43.93 3.08
CA GLY A 260 -34.94 45.16 2.28
C GLY A 260 -36.07 46.13 2.63
N ALA A 261 -35.70 47.26 3.22
CA ALA A 261 -36.48 48.41 3.76
C ALA A 261 -37.52 49.02 2.76
N PRO A 262 -38.48 49.92 3.13
CA PRO A 262 -38.30 51.04 4.07
C PRO A 262 -39.46 51.41 5.01
N ALA A 263 -39.12 52.38 5.88
CA ALA A 263 -39.90 52.97 6.96
C ALA A 263 -41.29 53.52 6.59
N GLY A 264 -42.24 53.33 7.50
CA GLY A 264 -43.54 53.98 7.54
C GLY A 264 -44.13 53.91 8.95
N ILE A 265 -44.35 55.08 9.56
CA ILE A 265 -44.89 55.29 10.90
C ILE A 265 -46.38 54.95 10.94
N GLY A 266 -46.85 54.17 11.94
CA GLY A 266 -48.28 54.14 12.25
C GLY A 266 -48.81 52.95 13.06
N LYS A 267 -49.06 53.22 14.36
CA LYS A 267 -50.07 52.65 15.27
C LYS A 267 -49.88 51.22 15.81
N GLU A 268 -49.70 51.19 17.13
CA GLU A 268 -49.84 50.05 18.03
C GLU A 268 -51.17 49.30 17.77
N GLN A 269 -51.04 48.04 17.38
CA GLN A 269 -52.03 46.99 17.63
C GLN A 269 -51.37 45.93 18.53
N PRO A 270 -52.11 45.37 19.51
CA PRO A 270 -51.54 44.37 20.40
C PRO A 270 -51.27 43.07 19.61
N VAL A 271 -50.00 42.68 19.54
CA VAL A 271 -49.54 41.43 18.92
C VAL A 271 -50.01 40.24 19.78
N PRO A 272 -50.59 39.17 19.19
CA PRO A 272 -50.92 37.96 19.93
C PRO A 272 -49.62 37.27 20.37
N ILE A 273 -49.58 36.83 21.62
CA ILE A 273 -48.44 36.12 22.22
C ILE A 273 -48.13 34.89 21.35
N GLN A 274 -47.02 34.93 20.59
CA GLN A 274 -46.52 33.80 19.80
C GLN A 274 -45.95 32.72 20.74
N ASP A 275 -46.39 31.49 20.55
CA ASP A 275 -46.02 30.32 21.35
C ASP A 275 -44.69 29.72 20.87
N HIS A 276 -43.60 30.48 21.01
CA HIS A 276 -42.25 30.13 20.52
C HIS A 276 -41.72 28.77 21.01
N SER A 277 -42.30 28.21 22.08
CA SER A 277 -41.96 26.88 22.62
C SER A 277 -42.45 25.74 21.71
N LEU A 278 -43.62 25.91 21.08
CA LEU A 278 -44.18 24.89 20.18
C LEU A 278 -43.41 24.82 18.86
N ASP A 279 -43.03 25.96 18.30
CA ASP A 279 -42.28 26.02 17.03
C ASP A 279 -40.95 25.26 17.14
N VAL A 280 -40.24 25.36 18.28
CA VAL A 280 -39.01 24.60 18.55
C VAL A 280 -39.28 23.09 18.71
N LEU A 281 -40.43 22.70 19.26
CA LEU A 281 -40.77 21.28 19.42
C LEU A 281 -41.23 20.65 18.10
N LEU A 282 -41.79 21.44 17.19
CA LEU A 282 -42.17 21.00 15.85
C LEU A 282 -40.95 20.66 14.98
N THR A 283 -39.79 21.29 15.18
CA THR A 283 -38.56 20.94 14.45
C THR A 283 -38.00 19.56 14.80
N LEU A 284 -38.48 18.94 15.89
CA LEU A 284 -38.14 17.56 16.26
C LEU A 284 -39.01 16.52 15.58
N LEU A 285 -40.09 16.95 14.92
CA LEU A 285 -40.97 16.07 14.15
C LEU A 285 -40.56 16.11 12.68
N ARG A 286 -40.86 15.03 11.97
CA ARG A 286 -40.75 15.02 10.51
C ARG A 286 -41.69 16.04 9.87
N GLU A 287 -41.24 16.70 8.81
CA GLU A 287 -42.00 17.70 8.06
C GLU A 287 -43.37 17.16 7.62
N GLU A 288 -43.43 15.92 7.12
CA GLU A 288 -44.70 15.34 6.65
C GLU A 288 -45.71 15.10 7.80
N ILE A 289 -45.20 14.90 9.02
CA ILE A 289 -46.04 14.80 10.22
C ILE A 289 -46.49 16.21 10.64
N VAL A 290 -45.59 17.19 10.65
CA VAL A 290 -45.92 18.59 10.94
C VAL A 290 -47.03 19.08 10.00
N ASP A 291 -46.86 18.93 8.69
CA ASP A 291 -47.84 19.31 7.66
C ASP A 291 -49.22 18.68 7.91
N SER A 292 -49.24 17.44 8.40
CA SER A 292 -50.47 16.70 8.64
C SER A 292 -51.18 17.12 9.93
N CYS A 293 -50.44 17.59 10.95
CA CYS A 293 -50.97 17.74 12.31
C CYS A 293 -50.81 19.13 12.95
N GLU A 294 -50.12 20.07 12.30
CA GLU A 294 -49.81 21.39 12.88
C GLU A 294 -51.08 22.18 13.21
N ALA A 295 -52.02 22.26 12.26
CA ALA A 295 -53.27 22.99 12.44
C ALA A 295 -54.10 22.49 13.64
N PRO A 296 -54.43 21.19 13.77
CA PRO A 296 -55.14 20.69 14.95
C PRO A 296 -54.30 20.79 16.23
N LEU A 297 -52.98 20.64 16.17
CA LEU A 297 -52.12 20.76 17.35
C LEU A 297 -52.10 22.20 17.90
N ARG A 298 -52.01 23.22 17.02
CA ARG A 298 -52.08 24.65 17.42
C ARG A 298 -53.48 25.03 17.95
N ALA A 299 -54.52 24.32 17.53
CA ALA A 299 -55.88 24.49 18.03
C ALA A 299 -56.17 23.70 19.33
N ASP A 300 -55.16 23.04 19.92
CA ASP A 300 -55.28 22.14 21.06
C ASP A 300 -56.25 20.94 20.84
N LEU A 301 -56.46 20.56 19.57
CA LEU A 301 -57.22 19.39 19.13
C LEU A 301 -56.29 18.17 19.02
N TYR A 302 -55.80 17.70 20.17
CA TYR A 302 -54.72 16.70 20.23
C TYR A 302 -55.08 15.36 19.58
N ASP A 303 -56.30 14.87 19.76
CA ASP A 303 -56.72 13.60 19.17
C ASP A 303 -56.84 13.69 17.64
N GLU A 304 -57.26 14.84 17.09
CA GLU A 304 -57.27 15.07 15.64
C GLU A 304 -55.86 15.13 15.07
N ALA A 305 -54.93 15.76 15.77
CA ALA A 305 -53.51 15.81 15.41
C ALA A 305 -52.89 14.40 15.36
N ILE A 306 -53.13 13.58 16.39
CA ILE A 306 -52.68 12.18 16.44
C ILE A 306 -53.27 11.37 15.29
N PHE A 307 -54.58 11.50 15.05
CA PHE A 307 -55.24 10.80 13.95
C PHE A 307 -54.64 11.16 12.59
N ALA A 308 -54.41 12.46 12.33
CA ALA A 308 -53.83 12.92 11.08
C ALA A 308 -52.40 12.39 10.85
N ALA A 309 -51.56 12.40 11.88
CA ALA A 309 -50.20 11.86 11.81
C ALA A 309 -50.14 10.36 11.49
N PHE A 310 -50.94 9.54 12.17
CA PHE A 310 -50.96 8.10 11.91
C PHE A 310 -51.72 7.72 10.63
N ARG A 311 -52.62 8.58 10.14
CA ARG A 311 -53.16 8.45 8.79
C ARG A 311 -52.08 8.66 7.73
N ARG A 312 -51.26 9.72 7.87
CA ARG A 312 -50.13 9.95 6.98
C ARG A 312 -49.13 8.78 6.96
N LEU A 313 -48.88 8.16 8.12
CA LEU A 313 -48.06 6.95 8.25
C LEU A 313 -48.68 5.75 7.49
N GLU A 314 -49.98 5.51 7.63
CA GLU A 314 -50.65 4.42 6.90
C GLU A 314 -50.63 4.66 5.39
N ASP A 315 -50.88 5.90 4.95
CA ASP A 315 -50.79 6.31 3.53
C ASP A 315 -49.39 6.04 2.96
N GLU A 316 -48.33 6.26 3.75
CA GLU A 316 -46.96 5.94 3.35
C GLU A 316 -46.77 4.42 3.13
N VAL A 317 -47.27 3.60 4.06
CA VAL A 317 -47.22 2.13 3.91
C VAL A 317 -48.03 1.68 2.69
N GLN A 318 -49.19 2.29 2.42
CA GLN A 318 -50.00 2.01 1.23
C GLN A 318 -49.24 2.29 -0.06
N GLN A 319 -48.58 3.46 -0.15
CA GLN A 319 -47.79 3.84 -1.30
C GLN A 319 -46.60 2.90 -1.53
N ARG A 320 -45.90 2.52 -0.44
CA ARG A 320 -44.75 1.62 -0.52
C ARG A 320 -45.14 0.20 -0.91
N ALA A 321 -46.21 -0.29 -0.31
CA ALA A 321 -46.74 -1.60 -0.64
C ALA A 321 -47.41 -1.60 -2.01
N GLY A 322 -47.88 -0.47 -2.54
CA GLY A 322 -48.77 -0.44 -3.72
C GLY A 322 -50.09 -1.13 -3.42
N SER A 323 -50.73 -0.79 -2.31
CA SER A 323 -52.00 -1.38 -1.83
C SER A 323 -52.92 -0.29 -1.30
N SER A 324 -54.21 -0.38 -1.60
CA SER A 324 -55.25 0.49 -1.03
C SER A 324 -55.91 -0.08 0.24
N ALA A 325 -55.45 -1.24 0.72
CA ALA A 325 -55.92 -1.83 1.97
C ALA A 325 -55.55 -0.94 3.18
N ILE A 326 -56.25 -1.11 4.31
CA ILE A 326 -56.01 -0.36 5.56
C ILE A 326 -55.83 -1.31 6.74
N GLY A 327 -55.23 -0.82 7.84
CA GLY A 327 -55.03 -1.61 9.07
C GLY A 327 -54.28 -2.93 8.86
N ASP A 328 -54.70 -4.00 9.55
CA ASP A 328 -54.02 -5.30 9.50
C ASP A 328 -53.98 -5.93 8.10
N GLN A 329 -55.00 -5.64 7.28
CA GLN A 329 -55.08 -6.10 5.89
C GLN A 329 -54.05 -5.41 4.99
N LEU A 330 -53.49 -4.27 5.43
CA LEU A 330 -52.37 -3.60 4.78
C LEU A 330 -51.02 -4.07 5.34
N ILE A 331 -50.87 -4.00 6.66
CA ILE A 331 -49.56 -4.13 7.32
C ILE A 331 -48.95 -5.52 7.11
N LYS A 332 -49.73 -6.59 7.33
CA LYS A 332 -49.19 -7.95 7.22
C LYS A 332 -48.73 -8.27 5.78
N PRO A 333 -49.50 -7.95 4.72
CA PRO A 333 -49.00 -8.10 3.37
C PRO A 333 -47.81 -7.20 3.02
N ALA A 334 -47.79 -5.95 3.51
CA ALA A 334 -46.74 -4.98 3.20
C ALA A 334 -45.34 -5.43 3.65
N PHE A 335 -45.23 -6.08 4.81
CA PHE A 335 -43.94 -6.50 5.38
C PHE A 335 -43.61 -7.98 5.20
N LYS A 336 -44.58 -8.86 4.86
CA LYS A 336 -44.37 -10.31 4.86
C LYS A 336 -44.80 -11.06 3.59
N GLU A 337 -45.94 -10.71 2.99
CA GLU A 337 -46.61 -11.61 2.01
C GLU A 337 -46.56 -11.14 0.55
N LYS A 338 -46.17 -9.88 0.27
CA LYS A 338 -46.01 -9.39 -1.11
C LYS A 338 -44.74 -9.92 -1.79
N ALA A 339 -44.75 -9.87 -3.14
CA ALA A 339 -43.59 -10.21 -3.98
C ALA A 339 -42.34 -9.37 -3.63
N ASN A 340 -42.54 -8.08 -3.31
CA ASN A 340 -41.51 -7.17 -2.80
C ASN A 340 -42.00 -6.55 -1.48
N PRO A 341 -41.77 -7.20 -0.33
CA PRO A 341 -42.14 -6.65 0.97
C PRO A 341 -41.21 -5.49 1.37
N ILE A 342 -41.68 -4.58 2.22
CA ILE A 342 -40.83 -3.53 2.82
C ILE A 342 -39.82 -4.20 3.75
N ARG A 343 -38.52 -3.94 3.54
CA ARG A 343 -37.42 -4.61 4.26
C ARG A 343 -36.55 -3.62 5.00
N ILE A 344 -36.77 -3.49 6.31
CA ILE A 344 -36.00 -2.60 7.19
C ILE A 344 -34.68 -3.25 7.66
N SER A 345 -34.65 -4.59 7.70
CA SER A 345 -33.52 -5.41 8.18
C SER A 345 -33.40 -6.66 7.31
N ASP A 346 -32.19 -7.18 7.16
CA ASP A 346 -31.92 -8.44 6.46
C ASP A 346 -32.24 -9.68 7.31
N ARG A 347 -32.56 -9.51 8.59
CA ARG A 347 -32.93 -10.63 9.46
C ARG A 347 -34.41 -10.99 9.24
N ASP A 348 -34.66 -12.19 8.74
CA ASP A 348 -36.03 -12.66 8.49
C ASP A 348 -36.96 -12.58 9.71
N GLY A 349 -36.44 -12.80 10.92
CA GLY A 349 -37.20 -12.70 12.15
C GLY A 349 -37.70 -11.29 12.49
N ASP A 350 -37.12 -10.24 11.90
CA ASP A 350 -37.57 -8.87 12.12
C ASP A 350 -38.86 -8.55 11.35
N LYS A 351 -39.21 -9.33 10.32
CA LYS A 351 -40.46 -9.13 9.55
C LYS A 351 -41.70 -9.21 10.45
N ASP A 352 -41.78 -10.22 11.31
CA ASP A 352 -42.91 -10.38 12.24
C ASP A 352 -42.96 -9.27 13.30
N ARG A 353 -41.78 -8.79 13.74
CA ARG A 353 -41.66 -7.67 14.68
C ARG A 353 -42.13 -6.37 14.05
N MET A 354 -41.80 -6.12 12.77
CA MET A 354 -42.27 -4.94 12.04
C MET A 354 -43.79 -4.98 11.85
N VAL A 355 -44.36 -6.15 11.51
CA VAL A 355 -45.82 -6.32 11.46
C VAL A 355 -46.46 -5.95 12.80
N GLN A 356 -45.96 -6.50 13.91
CA GLN A 356 -46.50 -6.22 15.25
C GLN A 356 -46.39 -4.75 15.64
N LEU A 357 -45.25 -4.12 15.38
CA LEU A 357 -45.00 -2.71 15.70
C LEU A 357 -45.95 -1.78 14.94
N PHE A 358 -46.02 -1.93 13.61
CA PHE A 358 -46.85 -1.06 12.77
C PHE A 358 -48.35 -1.32 12.96
N ALA A 359 -48.77 -2.59 13.05
CA ALA A 359 -50.18 -2.94 13.28
C ALA A 359 -50.64 -2.43 14.65
N GLY A 360 -49.83 -2.61 15.69
CA GLY A 360 -50.13 -2.11 17.03
C GLY A 360 -50.25 -0.59 17.07
N ALA A 361 -49.30 0.13 16.46
CA ALA A 361 -49.30 1.59 16.46
C ALA A 361 -50.47 2.19 15.66
N ILE A 362 -50.71 1.70 14.44
CA ILE A 362 -51.84 2.19 13.60
C ILE A 362 -53.17 1.81 14.24
N GLY A 363 -53.33 0.57 14.72
CA GLY A 363 -54.56 0.11 15.37
C GLY A 363 -54.91 0.93 16.61
N LEU A 364 -53.92 1.21 17.46
CA LEU A 364 -54.12 1.93 18.72
C LEU A 364 -54.33 3.44 18.52
N PHE A 365 -53.49 4.10 17.72
CA PHE A 365 -53.51 5.56 17.62
C PHE A 365 -54.46 6.09 16.56
N LYS A 366 -54.57 5.43 15.40
CA LYS A 366 -55.52 5.80 14.33
C LYS A 366 -56.84 5.06 14.45
N GLY A 367 -56.80 3.73 14.59
CA GLY A 367 -57.99 2.87 14.58
C GLY A 367 -59.04 3.30 15.60
N ASP A 368 -58.61 3.51 16.85
CA ASP A 368 -59.48 3.94 17.95
C ASP A 368 -60.17 5.31 17.69
N ARG A 369 -59.45 6.24 17.06
CA ARG A 369 -59.93 7.60 16.71
C ARG A 369 -60.76 7.64 15.43
N SER A 370 -60.68 6.60 14.59
CA SER A 370 -61.38 6.54 13.29
C SER A 370 -62.80 5.96 13.37
N HIS A 371 -63.09 5.17 14.41
CA HIS A 371 -64.32 4.37 14.50
C HIS A 371 -65.24 4.78 15.66
N LYS A 372 -64.86 5.80 16.44
CA LYS A 372 -65.56 6.19 17.67
C LYS A 372 -65.70 7.69 17.77
N ASP A 373 -66.82 8.14 18.34
CA ASP A 373 -67.06 9.55 18.63
C ASP A 373 -66.09 10.11 19.70
N LYS A 374 -65.56 9.23 20.56
CA LYS A 374 -64.49 9.53 21.52
C LYS A 374 -63.51 8.35 21.61
N PRO A 375 -62.19 8.60 21.55
CA PRO A 375 -61.20 7.55 21.75
C PRO A 375 -61.27 6.99 23.17
N ASN A 376 -60.95 5.71 23.32
CA ASN A 376 -60.82 5.05 24.62
C ASN A 376 -59.62 5.60 25.41
N LEU A 377 -58.61 6.12 24.70
CA LEU A 377 -57.41 6.73 25.27
C LEU A 377 -57.30 8.19 24.77
N PRO A 378 -58.09 9.13 25.33
CA PRO A 378 -58.03 10.53 24.95
C PRO A 378 -56.70 11.16 25.38
N CYS A 379 -56.11 11.96 24.50
CA CYS A 379 -54.88 12.68 24.82
C CYS A 379 -55.20 13.92 25.65
N VAL A 380 -54.68 14.00 26.87
CA VAL A 380 -55.08 15.05 27.84
C VAL A 380 -54.16 16.25 27.87
N SER A 381 -53.01 16.18 27.20
CA SER A 381 -52.05 17.28 27.17
C SER A 381 -51.27 17.39 25.87
N ARG A 382 -50.84 18.61 25.55
CA ARG A 382 -49.95 18.88 24.40
C ARG A 382 -48.64 18.08 24.47
N ARG A 383 -48.07 17.92 25.67
CA ARG A 383 -46.81 17.16 25.87
C ARG A 383 -46.97 15.68 25.53
N GLU A 384 -48.10 15.10 25.91
CA GLU A 384 -48.44 13.73 25.55
C GLU A 384 -48.65 13.60 24.03
N CYS A 385 -49.39 14.52 23.43
CA CYS A 385 -49.60 14.58 21.98
C CYS A 385 -48.27 14.59 21.22
N LEU A 386 -47.36 15.51 21.56
CA LEU A 386 -46.04 15.62 20.93
C LEU A 386 -45.20 14.34 21.01
N ARG A 387 -45.28 13.58 22.12
CA ARG A 387 -44.59 12.29 22.25
C ARG A 387 -45.17 11.23 21.31
N ILE A 388 -46.49 11.23 21.14
CA ILE A 388 -47.18 10.32 20.22
C ILE A 388 -46.88 10.69 18.76
N LEU A 389 -46.83 12.00 18.44
CA LEU A 389 -46.43 12.49 17.12
C LEU A 389 -44.96 12.13 16.81
N ALA A 390 -44.05 12.27 17.78
CA ALA A 390 -42.66 11.85 17.63
C ALA A 390 -42.54 10.34 17.39
N HIS A 391 -43.43 9.53 17.96
CA HIS A 391 -43.49 8.11 17.65
C HIS A 391 -43.90 7.84 16.20
N ALA A 392 -44.87 8.60 15.65
CA ALA A 392 -45.22 8.51 14.22
C ALA A 392 -44.04 8.90 13.32
N SER A 393 -43.29 9.95 13.67
CA SER A 393 -42.05 10.33 12.98
C SER A 393 -41.02 9.20 12.99
N ALA A 394 -40.78 8.58 14.15
CA ALA A 394 -39.84 7.45 14.27
C ALA A 394 -40.26 6.23 13.42
N LEU A 395 -41.57 5.98 13.25
CA LEU A 395 -42.06 4.91 12.37
C LEU A 395 -41.83 5.23 10.88
N LEU A 396 -41.95 6.49 10.46
CA LEU A 396 -41.57 6.92 9.11
C LEU A 396 -40.06 6.80 8.88
N ASP A 397 -39.24 7.14 9.87
CA ASP A 397 -37.77 6.99 9.78
C ASP A 397 -37.36 5.52 9.65
N LEU A 398 -38.12 4.60 10.26
CA LEU A 398 -37.94 3.16 10.04
C LEU A 398 -38.29 2.76 8.62
N LEU A 399 -39.36 3.30 8.03
CA LEU A 399 -39.69 3.02 6.64
C LEU A 399 -38.56 3.49 5.71
N ASP A 400 -37.94 4.63 5.97
CA ASP A 400 -36.85 5.18 5.14
C ASP A 400 -35.55 4.35 5.14
N ARG A 401 -35.48 3.32 6.00
CA ARG A 401 -34.44 2.29 6.01
C ARG A 401 -34.78 1.07 5.15
N ASP A 402 -35.85 1.13 4.35
CA ASP A 402 -36.21 0.09 3.40
C ASP A 402 -35.05 -0.18 2.42
N ILE A 403 -34.41 -1.34 2.55
CA ILE A 403 -33.16 -1.72 1.89
C ILE A 403 -33.26 -1.66 0.35
N ASP A 404 -34.46 -1.89 -0.18
CA ASP A 404 -34.74 -1.85 -1.61
C ASP A 404 -34.87 -0.42 -2.16
N ARG A 405 -35.02 0.58 -1.30
CA ARG A 405 -35.21 2.01 -1.67
C ARG A 405 -34.09 2.92 -1.16
N ALA A 406 -33.44 2.53 -0.07
CA ALA A 406 -32.33 3.26 0.51
C ALA A 406 -31.08 3.20 -0.39
N PRO A 407 -30.22 4.23 -0.35
CA PRO A 407 -28.92 4.17 -1.01
C PRO A 407 -28.09 3.01 -0.45
N ALA A 408 -27.36 2.29 -1.29
CA ALA A 408 -26.61 1.12 -0.86
C ALA A 408 -25.19 1.13 -1.43
N ILE A 409 -24.24 0.63 -0.64
CA ILE A 409 -22.86 0.38 -1.06
C ILE A 409 -22.76 -1.07 -1.52
N ARG A 410 -22.36 -1.27 -2.77
CA ARG A 410 -22.11 -2.60 -3.34
C ARG A 410 -20.68 -3.05 -3.09
N GLY A 411 -19.71 -2.13 -3.12
CA GLY A 411 -18.35 -2.41 -2.71
C GLY A 411 -17.53 -1.14 -2.61
N TYR A 412 -16.28 -1.27 -2.16
CA TYR A 412 -15.36 -0.15 -2.03
C TYR A 412 -13.97 -0.41 -2.61
N GLN A 413 -13.26 0.68 -2.89
CA GLN A 413 -11.86 0.69 -3.26
C GLN A 413 -11.15 1.80 -2.49
N TYR A 414 -10.11 1.46 -1.75
CA TYR A 414 -9.28 2.42 -1.03
C TYR A 414 -7.97 2.69 -1.79
N HIS A 415 -7.62 3.97 -1.93
CA HIS A 415 -6.35 4.39 -2.52
C HIS A 415 -5.89 5.73 -1.92
N GLN A 416 -4.74 5.73 -1.23
CA GLN A 416 -4.02 6.94 -0.79
C GLN A 416 -4.90 8.05 -0.15
N GLY A 417 -5.72 7.67 0.83
CA GLY A 417 -6.60 8.63 1.52
C GLY A 417 -7.91 8.95 0.78
N GLU A 418 -8.17 8.31 -0.36
CA GLU A 418 -9.46 8.33 -1.03
C GLU A 418 -10.16 6.97 -0.89
N LEU A 419 -11.46 7.00 -0.63
CA LEU A 419 -12.33 5.84 -0.63
C LEU A 419 -13.36 6.02 -1.73
N THR A 420 -13.28 5.17 -2.74
CA THR A 420 -14.25 5.11 -3.83
C THR A 420 -15.29 4.05 -3.49
N LEU A 421 -16.56 4.41 -3.52
CA LEU A 421 -17.70 3.56 -3.23
C LEU A 421 -18.46 3.29 -4.52
N TRP A 422 -18.72 2.01 -4.81
CA TRP A 422 -19.73 1.62 -5.79
C TRP A 422 -21.10 1.71 -5.13
N VAL A 423 -21.91 2.66 -5.57
CA VAL A 423 -23.19 2.98 -4.94
C VAL A 423 -24.38 2.73 -5.87
N GLU A 424 -25.49 2.29 -5.29
CA GLU A 424 -26.79 2.18 -5.97
C GLU A 424 -27.82 3.05 -5.26
N ARG A 425 -28.82 3.53 -6.02
CA ARG A 425 -29.95 4.33 -5.50
C ARG A 425 -29.53 5.60 -4.74
N ALA A 426 -28.29 6.05 -4.93
CA ALA A 426 -27.73 7.27 -4.38
C ALA A 426 -27.92 8.44 -5.36
N GLY A 427 -28.46 9.56 -4.88
CA GLY A 427 -28.50 10.84 -5.58
C GLY A 427 -27.23 11.67 -5.41
N SER A 428 -27.13 12.79 -6.14
CA SER A 428 -25.98 13.69 -6.06
C SER A 428 -25.82 14.42 -4.72
N GLN A 429 -26.86 14.39 -3.88
CA GLN A 429 -26.86 14.98 -2.52
C GLN A 429 -26.59 13.92 -1.43
N THR A 430 -26.24 12.69 -1.83
CA THR A 430 -25.94 11.61 -0.88
C THR A 430 -24.75 12.00 0.00
N GLN A 431 -24.95 11.95 1.31
CA GLN A 431 -23.92 12.08 2.32
C GLN A 431 -23.37 10.72 2.70
N VAL A 432 -22.10 10.67 3.05
CA VAL A 432 -21.40 9.46 3.47
C VAL A 432 -20.96 9.64 4.91
N TRP A 433 -21.31 8.69 5.76
CA TRP A 433 -21.00 8.69 7.18
C TRP A 433 -20.12 7.50 7.53
N LEU A 434 -19.15 7.72 8.40
CA LEU A 434 -18.19 6.76 8.92
C LEU A 434 -18.44 6.57 10.42
N ASP A 435 -18.48 5.30 10.85
CA ASP A 435 -18.68 4.86 12.24
C ASP A 435 -19.84 5.59 12.93
N ASP A 436 -20.90 5.81 12.15
CA ASP A 436 -22.14 6.49 12.54
C ASP A 436 -21.99 7.92 13.07
N THR A 437 -20.78 8.49 13.06
CA THR A 437 -20.45 9.71 13.81
C THR A 437 -19.71 10.74 12.98
N VAL A 438 -18.98 10.32 11.93
CA VAL A 438 -18.10 11.20 11.15
C VAL A 438 -18.59 11.30 9.71
N PRO A 439 -19.13 12.44 9.28
CA PRO A 439 -19.47 12.66 7.88
C PRO A 439 -18.19 12.89 7.07
N LEU A 440 -18.08 12.18 5.95
CA LEU A 440 -16.95 12.26 5.04
C LEU A 440 -17.20 13.31 3.95
N THR A 441 -16.12 13.96 3.50
CA THR A 441 -16.22 14.95 2.43
C THR A 441 -16.31 14.25 1.07
N THR A 442 -17.42 14.42 0.37
CA THR A 442 -17.58 13.94 -1.01
C THR A 442 -16.68 14.74 -1.95
N ARG A 443 -15.72 14.06 -2.58
CA ARG A 443 -14.80 14.62 -3.58
C ARG A 443 -15.44 14.65 -4.96
N SER A 444 -16.14 13.58 -5.33
CA SER A 444 -16.85 13.51 -6.60
C SER A 444 -18.01 12.52 -6.55
N PHE A 445 -19.03 12.77 -7.38
CA PHE A 445 -20.16 11.88 -7.58
C PHE A 445 -20.43 11.68 -9.07
N ARG A 446 -20.63 10.43 -9.47
CA ARG A 446 -21.20 10.02 -10.76
C ARG A 446 -22.24 8.93 -10.49
N PRO A 447 -23.28 8.78 -11.33
CA PRO A 447 -24.20 7.65 -11.17
C PRO A 447 -23.43 6.32 -11.09
N GLY A 448 -23.57 5.61 -9.97
CA GLY A 448 -22.83 4.38 -9.69
C GLY A 448 -21.52 4.54 -8.91
N THR A 449 -20.97 5.74 -8.74
CA THR A 449 -19.66 5.92 -8.09
C THR A 449 -19.62 7.18 -7.25
N LEU A 450 -19.19 7.04 -6.00
CA LEU A 450 -19.05 8.14 -5.06
C LEU A 450 -17.65 8.09 -4.45
N VAL A 451 -16.87 9.16 -4.58
CA VAL A 451 -15.51 9.25 -4.01
C VAL A 451 -15.54 10.17 -2.80
N VAL A 452 -15.02 9.70 -1.67
CA VAL A 452 -14.89 10.47 -0.42
C VAL A 452 -13.45 10.54 0.05
N ASP A 453 -13.14 11.63 0.76
CA ASP A 453 -11.88 11.84 1.44
C ASP A 453 -11.87 11.12 2.79
N VAL A 454 -10.87 10.25 2.98
CA VAL A 454 -10.58 9.53 4.22
C VAL A 454 -9.13 9.73 4.68
N SER A 455 -8.44 10.75 4.16
CA SER A 455 -7.03 11.03 4.47
C SER A 455 -6.79 11.33 5.96
N ALA A 456 -7.77 11.95 6.63
CA ALA A 456 -7.73 12.25 8.05
C ALA A 456 -8.23 11.08 8.94
N VAL A 457 -8.72 10.00 8.34
CA VAL A 457 -9.28 8.85 9.07
C VAL A 457 -8.12 7.94 9.49
N SER A 458 -8.18 7.45 10.72
CA SER A 458 -7.25 6.42 11.18
C SER A 458 -7.42 5.17 10.31
N PRO A 459 -6.37 4.39 10.03
CA PRO A 459 -6.59 3.13 9.33
C PRO A 459 -7.34 2.12 10.22
N GLY A 460 -7.71 0.95 9.71
CA GLY A 460 -8.46 -0.08 10.44
C GLY A 460 -9.84 -0.33 9.86
N GLU A 461 -10.68 -1.02 10.64
CA GLU A 461 -12.06 -1.32 10.29
C GLU A 461 -12.94 -0.11 10.57
N HIS A 462 -13.76 0.23 9.58
CA HIS A 462 -14.77 1.27 9.73
C HIS A 462 -16.08 0.85 9.11
N ARG A 463 -17.19 1.41 9.60
CA ARG A 463 -18.52 1.22 9.04
C ARG A 463 -18.94 2.45 8.28
N VAL A 464 -19.19 2.30 6.98
CA VAL A 464 -19.63 3.38 6.11
C VAL A 464 -21.11 3.21 5.79
N HIS A 465 -21.92 4.24 5.98
CA HIS A 465 -23.32 4.22 5.54
C HIS A 465 -23.65 5.47 4.72
N LEU A 466 -24.69 5.37 3.88
CA LEU A 466 -25.11 6.43 2.97
C LEU A 466 -26.42 7.04 3.46
N VAL A 467 -26.54 8.35 3.37
CA VAL A 467 -27.77 9.10 3.70
C VAL A 467 -28.15 9.99 2.51
N ASP A 468 -29.33 9.79 1.94
CA ASP A 468 -29.84 10.57 0.80
C ASP A 468 -31.22 11.14 1.12
N GLY A 469 -31.23 12.41 1.56
CA GLY A 469 -32.40 13.03 2.19
C GLY A 469 -32.72 12.34 3.51
N THR A 470 -33.94 11.83 3.65
CA THR A 470 -34.36 11.06 4.83
C THR A 470 -34.04 9.56 4.72
N ARG A 471 -33.50 9.08 3.58
CA ARG A 471 -33.24 7.65 3.35
C ARG A 471 -31.87 7.26 3.88
N HIS A 472 -31.82 6.21 4.69
CA HIS A 472 -30.59 5.72 5.33
C HIS A 472 -30.28 4.31 4.84
N GLY A 473 -29.13 4.16 4.19
CA GLY A 473 -28.59 2.89 3.72
C GLY A 473 -28.07 2.00 4.85
N PRO A 474 -27.98 0.68 4.63
CA PRO A 474 -27.27 -0.21 5.55
C PRO A 474 -25.79 0.16 5.61
N ALA A 475 -25.18 -0.01 6.78
CA ALA A 475 -23.75 0.20 6.95
C ALA A 475 -22.94 -0.94 6.30
N HIS A 476 -21.88 -0.55 5.61
CA HIS A 476 -20.94 -1.41 4.90
C HIS A 476 -19.59 -1.33 5.59
N THR A 477 -18.99 -2.48 5.90
CA THR A 477 -17.66 -2.51 6.49
C THR A 477 -16.61 -2.20 5.43
N VAL A 478 -15.72 -1.26 5.73
CA VAL A 478 -14.56 -0.92 4.90
C VAL A 478 -13.29 -1.03 5.73
N TRP A 479 -12.19 -1.36 5.06
CA TRP A 479 -10.88 -1.42 5.68
C TRP A 479 -9.97 -0.35 5.10
N LEU A 480 -9.47 0.54 5.96
CA LEU A 480 -8.57 1.63 5.59
C LEU A 480 -7.14 1.26 6.01
N VAL A 481 -6.14 1.60 5.19
CA VAL A 481 -4.74 1.21 5.47
C VAL A 481 -3.82 2.41 5.29
N ARG A 482 -2.97 2.73 6.28
CA ARG A 482 -1.86 3.68 6.06
C ARG A 482 -0.81 2.96 5.24
N ASP A 483 -0.19 3.68 4.30
CA ASP A 483 0.77 3.20 3.30
C ASP A 483 1.43 1.85 3.63
N PRO A 484 1.47 0.92 2.65
CA PRO A 484 1.86 -0.47 2.89
C PRO A 484 3.16 -0.53 3.68
N ARG A 485 3.06 -1.04 4.92
CA ARG A 485 4.24 -1.43 5.70
C ARG A 485 5.02 -2.42 4.84
N ARG A 486 6.30 -2.11 4.65
CA ARG A 486 7.35 -2.90 3.98
C ARG A 486 6.85 -3.77 2.82
N SER A 487 6.97 -3.28 1.60
CA SER A 487 6.80 -4.09 0.38
C SER A 487 7.88 -5.18 0.21
N SER A 488 8.99 -5.04 0.93
CA SER A 488 10.02 -6.07 1.04
C SER A 488 10.15 -6.54 2.48
N TRP A 489 10.02 -7.84 2.71
CA TRP A 489 9.97 -8.43 4.04
C TRP A 489 10.57 -9.84 4.06
N TYR A 490 10.96 -10.28 5.25
CA TYR A 490 11.57 -11.58 5.50
C TYR A 490 10.83 -12.25 6.65
N ARG A 491 10.26 -13.43 6.42
CA ARG A 491 9.47 -14.17 7.38
C ARG A 491 10.14 -15.50 7.70
N VAL A 492 10.33 -15.79 8.97
CA VAL A 492 10.87 -17.08 9.43
C VAL A 492 9.82 -18.16 9.19
N VAL A 493 10.16 -19.17 8.39
CA VAL A 493 9.27 -20.31 8.09
C VAL A 493 9.79 -21.62 8.66
N GLU A 494 11.09 -21.73 8.89
CA GLU A 494 11.72 -22.91 9.50
C GLU A 494 12.94 -22.46 10.31
N VAL A 495 13.14 -23.08 11.47
CA VAL A 495 14.30 -22.85 12.35
C VAL A 495 15.05 -24.16 12.55
N ASP A 496 16.29 -24.07 13.02
CA ASP A 496 17.15 -25.23 13.28
C ASP A 496 17.37 -26.12 12.04
N VAL A 497 17.41 -25.50 10.85
CA VAL A 497 17.63 -26.21 9.59
C VAL A 497 19.04 -26.81 9.60
N PRO A 498 19.20 -28.15 9.47
CA PRO A 498 20.52 -28.76 9.43
C PRO A 498 21.31 -28.29 8.20
N LEU A 499 22.55 -27.87 8.43
CA LEU A 499 23.49 -27.44 7.39
C LEU A 499 24.64 -28.44 7.27
N TYR A 500 25.12 -28.64 6.06
CA TYR A 500 26.21 -29.57 5.74
C TYR A 500 27.28 -28.88 4.90
N GLY A 501 28.55 -29.20 5.13
CA GLY A 501 29.70 -28.67 4.37
C GLY A 501 30.00 -29.44 3.08
N ASP A 502 29.20 -30.45 2.74
CA ASP A 502 29.37 -31.25 1.52
C ASP A 502 28.02 -31.69 0.92
N ALA A 503 28.03 -31.97 -0.39
CA ALA A 503 26.83 -32.36 -1.15
C ALA A 503 26.25 -33.74 -0.78
N LEU A 504 26.99 -34.60 -0.09
CA LEU A 504 26.54 -35.92 0.38
C LEU A 504 25.90 -35.85 1.77
N GLY A 505 26.01 -34.71 2.47
CA GLY A 505 25.47 -34.50 3.80
C GLY A 505 26.22 -35.27 4.90
N GLN A 506 27.52 -35.52 4.71
CA GLN A 506 28.34 -36.30 5.65
C GLN A 506 29.06 -35.43 6.69
N GLN A 507 29.24 -34.13 6.41
CA GLN A 507 29.92 -33.14 7.24
C GLN A 507 28.89 -32.14 7.75
N PRO A 508 28.21 -32.39 8.89
CA PRO A 508 27.33 -31.39 9.48
C PRO A 508 28.14 -30.16 9.93
N LEU A 509 27.58 -28.98 9.73
CA LEU A 509 28.14 -27.73 10.26
C LEU A 509 27.67 -27.50 11.69
N GLU A 510 28.49 -26.84 12.51
CA GLU A 510 28.17 -26.53 13.92
C GLU A 510 27.14 -25.39 14.06
N VAL A 511 26.80 -24.71 12.97
CA VAL A 511 25.82 -23.62 12.92
C VAL A 511 24.51 -24.14 12.33
N ALA A 512 23.40 -23.65 12.87
CA ALA A 512 22.08 -23.97 12.36
C ALA A 512 21.69 -23.00 11.24
N GLY A 513 20.84 -23.46 10.33
CA GLY A 513 20.19 -22.61 9.34
C GLY A 513 18.84 -22.11 9.82
N VAL A 514 18.43 -20.95 9.34
CA VAL A 514 17.05 -20.48 9.39
C VAL A 514 16.57 -20.30 7.97
N ARG A 515 15.37 -20.82 7.68
CA ARG A 515 14.71 -20.60 6.39
C ARG A 515 13.80 -19.39 6.50
N LEU A 516 14.03 -18.46 5.59
CA LEU A 516 13.24 -17.26 5.41
C LEU A 516 12.43 -17.39 4.12
N GLU A 517 11.15 -17.10 4.20
CA GLU A 517 10.39 -16.65 3.05
C GLU A 517 10.66 -15.16 2.86
N VAL A 518 10.94 -14.78 1.61
CA VAL A 518 11.45 -13.47 1.27
C VAL A 518 10.60 -12.88 0.18
N GLN A 519 10.08 -11.68 0.41
CA GLN A 519 9.48 -10.84 -0.61
C GLN A 519 10.43 -9.67 -0.85
N GLU A 520 11.00 -9.55 -2.04
CA GLU A 520 11.89 -8.45 -2.41
C GLU A 520 11.44 -7.88 -3.76
N ALA A 521 11.11 -6.59 -3.81
CA ALA A 521 10.63 -5.94 -5.04
C ALA A 521 9.50 -6.71 -5.77
N GLY A 522 8.58 -7.32 -5.01
CA GLY A 522 7.47 -8.10 -5.57
C GLY A 522 7.81 -9.56 -5.90
N ILE A 523 9.07 -9.98 -5.73
CA ILE A 523 9.53 -11.35 -6.03
C ILE A 523 9.52 -12.16 -4.74
N ALA A 524 8.69 -13.19 -4.72
CA ALA A 524 8.69 -14.20 -3.67
C ALA A 524 9.81 -15.21 -3.90
N SER A 525 10.59 -15.49 -2.85
CA SER A 525 11.65 -16.49 -2.85
C SER A 525 11.82 -17.10 -1.46
N GLN A 526 12.69 -18.10 -1.33
CA GLN A 526 13.13 -18.64 -0.06
C GLN A 526 14.64 -18.56 0.04
N ARG A 527 15.14 -18.28 1.24
CA ARG A 527 16.59 -18.27 1.54
C ARG A 527 16.85 -19.06 2.81
N VAL A 528 17.92 -19.84 2.82
CA VAL A 528 18.48 -20.40 4.06
C VAL A 528 19.69 -19.56 4.42
N VAL A 529 19.78 -19.14 5.67
CA VAL A 529 20.89 -18.35 6.19
C VAL A 529 21.45 -19.00 7.45
N PRO A 530 22.79 -19.02 7.65
CA PRO A 530 23.37 -19.60 8.86
C PRO A 530 23.19 -18.64 10.03
N THR A 531 22.85 -19.13 11.21
CA THR A 531 22.70 -18.29 12.40
C THR A 531 23.11 -19.02 13.67
N ARG A 532 23.37 -18.23 14.72
CA ARG A 532 23.46 -18.70 16.11
C ARG A 532 22.34 -18.14 16.99
N GLN A 533 21.48 -17.31 16.43
CA GLN A 533 20.36 -16.72 17.15
C GLN A 533 19.17 -17.68 17.11
N THR A 534 18.32 -17.58 18.11
CA THR A 534 17.04 -18.32 18.16
C THR A 534 15.94 -17.48 17.53
N TYR A 535 15.13 -18.11 16.68
CA TYR A 535 14.01 -17.48 16.00
C TYR A 535 12.72 -18.25 16.26
N HIS A 536 11.58 -17.61 15.99
CA HIS A 536 10.27 -18.23 16.04
C HIS A 536 9.65 -18.27 14.65
N VAL A 537 9.11 -19.42 14.28
CA VAL A 537 8.35 -19.58 13.03
C VAL A 537 7.17 -18.61 13.03
N GLY A 538 6.95 -17.94 11.90
CA GLY A 538 5.93 -16.91 11.72
C GLY A 538 6.38 -15.51 12.10
N HIS A 539 7.56 -15.31 12.71
CA HIS A 539 8.06 -13.95 12.97
C HIS A 539 8.67 -13.34 11.71
N TYR A 540 8.38 -12.06 11.50
CA TYR A 540 9.13 -11.21 10.58
C TYR A 540 10.45 -10.80 11.21
N VAL A 541 11.49 -10.73 10.37
CA VAL A 541 12.84 -10.35 10.76
C VAL A 541 13.37 -9.28 9.82
N GLU A 542 14.19 -8.39 10.36
CA GLU A 542 14.93 -7.42 9.56
C GLU A 542 16.22 -8.05 9.04
N TRP A 543 16.54 -7.85 7.76
CA TRP A 543 17.76 -8.41 7.19
C TRP A 543 19.01 -7.75 7.79
N HIS A 544 19.75 -8.52 8.61
CA HIS A 544 21.04 -8.13 9.16
C HIS A 544 22.02 -9.30 9.08
N SER A 545 23.26 -8.95 8.73
CA SER A 545 24.40 -9.86 8.83
C SER A 545 25.25 -9.46 10.03
N SER A 546 25.69 -10.46 10.78
CA SER A 546 26.58 -10.33 11.93
C SER A 546 27.81 -9.51 11.59
N ARG A 547 28.18 -8.63 12.52
CA ARG A 547 29.43 -7.86 12.46
C ARG A 547 30.67 -8.69 12.78
N SER A 548 30.50 -9.95 13.18
CA SER A 548 31.64 -10.86 13.30
C SER A 548 32.28 -11.05 11.93
N ARG A 549 33.61 -11.13 11.86
CA ARG A 549 34.32 -11.53 10.62
C ARG A 549 34.18 -13.03 10.34
N GLU A 550 33.31 -13.71 11.08
CA GLU A 550 33.10 -15.12 10.94
C GLU A 550 32.32 -15.40 9.66
N GLN A 551 32.94 -16.17 8.78
CA GLN A 551 32.32 -16.67 7.58
C GLN A 551 32.08 -18.16 7.73
N VAL A 552 30.87 -18.57 7.38
CA VAL A 552 30.53 -19.96 7.16
C VAL A 552 30.89 -20.25 5.71
N GLY A 553 31.73 -21.26 5.49
CA GLY A 553 32.11 -21.71 4.15
C GLY A 553 30.94 -22.30 3.36
N PRO A 554 31.22 -23.05 2.27
CA PRO A 554 30.19 -23.63 1.44
C PRO A 554 29.24 -24.51 2.26
N ALA A 555 27.94 -24.37 2.03
CA ALA A 555 26.94 -25.10 2.77
C ALA A 555 25.82 -25.64 1.86
N TRP A 556 25.28 -26.78 2.27
CA TRP A 556 24.13 -27.43 1.68
C TRP A 556 23.03 -27.60 2.73
N ALA A 557 21.79 -27.42 2.30
CA ALA A 557 20.60 -27.59 3.11
C ALA A 557 19.57 -28.44 2.36
N ARG A 558 18.67 -29.09 3.09
CA ARG A 558 17.52 -29.76 2.46
C ARG A 558 16.43 -28.74 2.16
N ASP A 559 15.66 -28.92 1.10
CA ASP A 559 14.52 -28.04 0.79
C ASP A 559 13.39 -28.16 1.82
N HIS A 560 13.21 -29.36 2.35
CA HIS A 560 12.23 -29.74 3.37
C HIS A 560 12.72 -30.99 4.09
N LEU A 561 12.05 -31.38 5.18
CA LEU A 561 12.37 -32.58 5.92
C LEU A 561 12.34 -33.83 4.99
N GLY A 562 13.50 -34.47 4.81
CA GLY A 562 13.66 -35.62 3.91
C GLY A 562 13.87 -35.31 2.42
N GLY A 563 13.86 -34.04 2.02
CA GLY A 563 14.11 -33.60 0.65
C GLY A 563 15.58 -33.73 0.21
N PRO A 564 15.89 -33.53 -1.09
CA PRO A 564 17.26 -33.58 -1.61
C PRO A 564 18.12 -32.47 -0.99
N LEU A 565 19.42 -32.76 -0.84
CA LEU A 565 20.40 -31.76 -0.40
C LEU A 565 20.71 -30.82 -1.56
N ARG A 566 20.64 -29.50 -1.34
CA ARG A 566 20.95 -28.49 -2.35
C ARG A 566 21.96 -27.48 -1.82
N PRO A 567 22.82 -26.93 -2.69
CA PRO A 567 23.74 -25.87 -2.29
C PRO A 567 22.94 -24.65 -1.83
N ALA A 568 23.25 -24.16 -0.62
CA ALA A 568 22.61 -23.00 -0.01
C ALA A 568 23.44 -21.74 -0.24
N TRP A 569 24.76 -21.81 -0.08
CA TRP A 569 25.72 -20.74 -0.38
C TRP A 569 27.15 -21.29 -0.51
N ASP A 570 28.06 -20.51 -1.11
CA ASP A 570 29.51 -20.82 -1.15
C ASP A 570 30.29 -20.15 -0.01
N SER A 571 29.82 -19.00 0.46
CA SER A 571 30.25 -18.36 1.70
C SER A 571 29.14 -17.46 2.19
N SER A 572 28.94 -17.40 3.51
CA SER A 572 27.94 -16.55 4.12
C SER A 572 28.38 -16.04 5.49
N SER A 573 28.10 -14.78 5.78
CA SER A 573 28.19 -14.26 7.14
C SER A 573 27.05 -14.81 7.98
N LEU A 574 27.25 -14.94 9.29
CA LEU A 574 26.17 -15.31 10.20
C LEU A 574 25.04 -14.27 10.13
N PHE A 575 23.81 -14.75 10.04
CA PHE A 575 22.59 -13.95 10.10
C PHE A 575 22.23 -13.64 11.55
N ASP A 576 22.01 -12.35 11.84
CA ASP A 576 21.61 -11.85 13.16
C ASP A 576 20.40 -10.90 13.07
N GLY A 577 19.51 -11.17 12.11
CA GLY A 577 18.30 -10.41 11.88
C GLY A 577 17.48 -10.22 13.15
N GLN A 578 17.01 -9.00 13.38
CA GLN A 578 16.20 -8.66 14.55
C GLN A 578 14.73 -9.03 14.30
N PRO A 579 14.08 -9.81 15.18
CA PRO A 579 12.65 -10.05 15.10
C PRO A 579 11.87 -8.72 15.21
N SER A 580 10.99 -8.45 14.26
CA SER A 580 10.21 -7.21 14.23
C SER A 580 8.79 -7.39 14.79
N ALA A 581 8.07 -8.42 14.35
CA ALA A 581 6.70 -8.71 14.78
C ALA A 581 6.27 -10.12 14.34
N PRO A 582 5.30 -10.76 15.02
CA PRO A 582 4.68 -12.00 14.55
C PRO A 582 3.78 -11.77 13.32
N VAL A 583 3.52 -12.85 12.58
CA VAL A 583 2.46 -12.92 11.58
C VAL A 583 1.09 -12.83 12.27
N HIS A 584 0.16 -12.12 11.64
CA HIS A 584 -1.24 -12.09 12.03
C HIS A 584 -2.11 -12.69 10.92
N ASP A 585 -3.41 -12.79 11.16
CA ASP A 585 -4.34 -13.27 10.14
C ASP A 585 -4.28 -12.39 8.88
N GLU A 586 -4.21 -13.04 7.73
CA GLU A 586 -4.26 -12.40 6.42
C GLU A 586 -5.60 -11.68 6.25
N ARG A 587 -5.53 -10.45 5.71
CA ARG A 587 -6.69 -9.61 5.41
C ARG A 587 -6.56 -9.02 4.03
N LEU A 588 -7.66 -9.01 3.29
CA LEU A 588 -7.75 -8.34 2.00
C LEU A 588 -7.91 -6.83 2.20
N MET A 589 -6.99 -6.04 1.65
CA MET A 589 -7.06 -4.57 1.68
C MET A 589 -7.88 -4.01 0.53
N ARG A 590 -7.66 -4.55 -0.67
CA ARG A 590 -8.32 -4.17 -1.91
C ARG A 590 -8.09 -5.23 -2.97
N ILE A 591 -8.87 -5.17 -4.04
CA ILE A 591 -8.61 -5.91 -5.27
C ILE A 591 -8.24 -4.95 -6.41
N SER A 592 -7.54 -5.43 -7.43
CA SER A 592 -7.34 -4.72 -8.70
C SER A 592 -7.52 -5.65 -9.89
N ILE A 593 -8.00 -5.11 -11.01
CA ILE A 593 -8.04 -5.80 -12.30
C ILE A 593 -6.86 -5.28 -13.13
N GLU A 594 -5.98 -6.20 -13.54
CA GLU A 594 -4.74 -5.90 -14.25
C GLU A 594 -4.73 -6.57 -15.63
N PRO A 595 -4.65 -5.81 -16.74
CA PRO A 595 -4.56 -4.35 -16.83
C PRO A 595 -5.89 -3.61 -16.54
N GLY A 596 -5.80 -2.44 -15.89
CA GLY A 596 -6.99 -1.59 -15.61
C GLY A 596 -7.57 -0.88 -16.84
N PHE A 597 -6.84 -0.82 -17.95
CA PHE A 597 -7.34 -0.31 -19.23
C PHE A 597 -6.83 -1.16 -20.39
N LEU A 598 -7.76 -1.77 -21.12
CA LEU A 598 -7.49 -2.62 -22.27
C LEU A 598 -7.88 -1.90 -23.56
N ARG A 599 -6.91 -1.74 -24.46
CA ARG A 599 -7.11 -1.30 -25.84
C ARG A 599 -6.97 -2.51 -26.75
N LEU A 600 -8.09 -2.97 -27.30
CA LEU A 600 -8.20 -4.24 -28.00
C LEU A 600 -8.68 -4.04 -29.44
N ARG A 601 -8.21 -4.88 -30.35
CA ARG A 601 -8.82 -5.06 -31.67
C ARG A 601 -9.90 -6.15 -31.59
N ARG A 602 -10.75 -6.22 -32.62
CA ARG A 602 -11.72 -7.31 -32.74
C ARG A 602 -11.01 -8.67 -32.64
N ASP A 603 -11.61 -9.61 -31.92
CA ASP A 603 -11.10 -10.97 -31.70
C ASP A 603 -9.80 -11.08 -30.87
N ASP A 604 -9.29 -9.97 -30.34
CA ASP A 604 -8.18 -10.01 -29.39
C ASP A 604 -8.56 -10.83 -28.14
N LYS A 605 -7.59 -11.60 -27.65
CA LYS A 605 -7.65 -12.39 -26.43
C LYS A 605 -6.46 -11.96 -25.57
N VAL A 606 -6.74 -11.26 -24.48
CA VAL A 606 -5.69 -10.69 -23.63
C VAL A 606 -5.87 -11.23 -22.21
N PRO A 607 -4.77 -11.67 -21.55
CA PRO A 607 -4.85 -12.06 -20.15
C PRO A 607 -5.43 -10.93 -19.30
N LEU A 608 -6.29 -11.28 -18.37
CA LEU A 608 -6.81 -10.35 -17.37
C LEU A 608 -6.71 -11.04 -16.02
N ARG A 609 -5.99 -10.42 -15.10
CA ARG A 609 -5.74 -10.96 -13.76
C ARG A 609 -6.48 -10.09 -12.76
N VAL A 610 -7.12 -10.73 -11.78
CA VAL A 610 -7.58 -10.03 -10.59
C VAL A 610 -6.58 -10.30 -9.48
N LEU A 611 -6.04 -9.24 -8.89
CA LEU A 611 -5.04 -9.31 -7.83
C LEU A 611 -5.67 -8.87 -6.52
N GLY A 612 -5.50 -9.69 -5.49
CA GLY A 612 -5.75 -9.29 -4.10
C GLY A 612 -4.50 -8.62 -3.54
N HIS A 613 -4.71 -7.50 -2.85
CA HIS A 613 -3.66 -6.80 -2.10
C HIS A 613 -3.91 -7.11 -0.63
N TYR A 614 -2.99 -7.84 -0.02
CA TYR A 614 -3.16 -8.43 1.30
C TYR A 614 -2.24 -7.79 2.32
N THR A 615 -2.64 -7.88 3.58
CA THR A 615 -1.82 -7.54 4.73
C THR A 615 -2.12 -8.45 5.90
N ASP A 616 -1.14 -8.64 6.77
CA ASP A 616 -1.33 -9.16 8.13
C ASP A 616 -1.08 -8.07 9.18
N GLY A 617 -1.08 -6.79 8.80
CA GLY A 617 -0.75 -5.67 9.71
C GLY A 617 0.75 -5.45 9.95
N THR A 618 1.61 -6.42 9.63
CA THR A 618 3.08 -6.27 9.67
C THR A 618 3.64 -6.05 8.27
N ALA A 619 3.20 -6.88 7.31
CA ALA A 619 3.65 -6.89 5.94
C ALA A 619 2.48 -6.70 4.96
N THR A 620 2.83 -6.42 3.71
CA THR A 620 1.88 -6.36 2.60
C THR A 620 2.42 -7.14 1.41
N TRP A 621 1.52 -7.74 0.64
CA TRP A 621 1.86 -8.45 -0.58
C TRP A 621 0.69 -8.45 -1.57
N THR A 622 0.99 -8.77 -2.82
CA THR A 622 -0.01 -8.88 -3.88
C THR A 622 0.01 -10.30 -4.40
N ALA A 623 -1.17 -10.93 -4.49
CA ALA A 623 -1.31 -12.28 -5.02
C ALA A 623 -2.46 -12.36 -6.04
N PRO A 624 -2.36 -13.22 -7.06
CA PRO A 624 -3.48 -13.47 -7.95
C PRO A 624 -4.62 -14.14 -7.19
N MET A 625 -5.86 -13.74 -7.50
CA MET A 625 -7.04 -14.38 -6.95
C MET A 625 -7.42 -15.62 -7.73
N ASP A 626 -7.90 -16.64 -7.02
CA ASP A 626 -8.41 -17.86 -7.62
C ASP A 626 -9.84 -17.66 -8.13
N SER A 627 -10.04 -17.90 -9.43
CA SER A 627 -11.35 -17.89 -10.09
C SER A 627 -12.21 -16.64 -9.80
N PRO A 628 -11.72 -15.43 -10.09
CA PRO A 628 -12.46 -14.21 -9.82
C PRO A 628 -13.76 -14.15 -10.66
N ASP A 629 -14.86 -13.74 -10.03
CA ASP A 629 -16.12 -13.50 -10.72
C ASP A 629 -16.11 -12.09 -11.34
N VAL A 630 -15.81 -12.03 -12.63
CA VAL A 630 -15.73 -10.77 -13.37
C VAL A 630 -16.93 -10.64 -14.29
N GLU A 631 -17.80 -9.69 -13.96
CA GLU A 631 -18.94 -9.31 -14.77
C GLU A 631 -18.55 -8.28 -15.83
N THR A 632 -19.38 -8.17 -16.87
CA THR A 632 -19.22 -7.12 -17.88
C THR A 632 -20.53 -6.39 -18.10
N THR A 633 -20.44 -5.07 -18.25
CA THR A 633 -21.59 -4.20 -18.53
C THR A 633 -22.21 -4.50 -19.89
N ASP A 634 -21.40 -4.90 -20.88
CA ASP A 634 -21.89 -5.28 -22.22
C ASP A 634 -21.09 -6.45 -22.82
N LYS A 635 -21.68 -7.65 -22.73
CA LYS A 635 -21.15 -8.92 -23.26
C LYS A 635 -21.05 -8.97 -24.79
N LYS A 636 -21.65 -8.01 -25.51
CA LYS A 636 -21.55 -7.92 -26.97
C LYS A 636 -20.22 -7.28 -27.38
N ILE A 637 -19.71 -6.33 -26.60
CA ILE A 637 -18.44 -5.64 -26.87
C ILE A 637 -17.25 -6.50 -26.43
N ALA A 638 -17.24 -6.95 -25.18
CA ALA A 638 -16.22 -7.83 -24.64
C ALA A 638 -16.77 -8.66 -23.48
N PHE A 639 -16.12 -9.78 -23.16
CA PHE A 639 -16.46 -10.59 -22.00
C PHE A 639 -15.23 -11.24 -21.38
N PHE A 640 -15.33 -11.59 -20.11
CA PHE A 640 -14.29 -12.29 -19.37
C PHE A 640 -14.59 -13.79 -19.28
N GLN A 641 -13.59 -14.63 -19.52
CA GLN A 641 -13.69 -16.07 -19.31
C GLN A 641 -12.30 -16.68 -19.11
N ASN A 642 -12.12 -17.50 -18.08
CA ASN A 642 -10.89 -18.24 -17.79
C ASN A 642 -9.64 -17.33 -17.69
N ASN A 643 -9.73 -16.23 -16.96
CA ASN A 643 -8.64 -15.23 -16.80
C ASN A 643 -8.23 -14.54 -18.12
N VAL A 644 -9.15 -14.45 -19.08
CA VAL A 644 -8.93 -13.82 -20.38
C VAL A 644 -10.09 -12.88 -20.70
N ALA A 645 -9.76 -11.64 -21.05
CA ALA A 645 -10.69 -10.70 -21.69
C ALA A 645 -10.73 -10.99 -23.21
N ARG A 646 -11.94 -11.15 -23.74
CA ARG A 646 -12.20 -11.47 -25.15
C ARG A 646 -12.97 -10.35 -25.80
N ALA A 647 -12.38 -9.69 -26.79
CA ALA A 647 -13.04 -8.67 -27.60
C ALA A 647 -13.96 -9.29 -28.67
N LYS A 648 -15.12 -8.69 -28.91
CA LYS A 648 -16.13 -9.18 -29.87
C LYS A 648 -16.54 -8.14 -30.90
N ASP A 649 -17.15 -7.05 -30.46
CA ASP A 649 -17.63 -5.98 -31.34
C ASP A 649 -17.05 -4.63 -30.91
N PRO A 650 -16.87 -3.67 -31.85
CA PRO A 650 -16.34 -2.36 -31.51
C PRO A 650 -17.21 -1.61 -30.50
N GLY A 651 -16.57 -0.93 -29.56
CA GLY A 651 -17.25 -0.17 -28.52
C GLY A 651 -16.45 -0.09 -27.22
N ILE A 652 -17.02 0.58 -26.23
CA ILE A 652 -16.43 0.71 -24.88
C ILE A 652 -17.32 -0.06 -23.89
N THR A 653 -16.71 -0.91 -23.08
CA THR A 653 -17.38 -1.61 -21.97
C THR A 653 -16.50 -1.60 -20.73
N THR A 654 -17.05 -2.05 -19.61
CA THR A 654 -16.33 -2.17 -18.33
C THR A 654 -16.41 -3.62 -17.87
N LEU A 655 -15.30 -4.14 -17.36
CA LEU A 655 -15.20 -5.39 -16.62
C LEU A 655 -15.14 -5.05 -15.13
N ARG A 656 -15.91 -5.77 -14.30
CA ARG A 656 -16.05 -5.48 -12.87
C ARG A 656 -15.87 -6.76 -12.08
N CYS A 657 -15.09 -6.70 -11.01
CA CYS A 657 -14.94 -7.79 -10.06
C CYS A 657 -15.36 -7.28 -8.69
N GLN A 658 -16.10 -8.11 -7.95
CA GLN A 658 -16.40 -7.88 -6.54
C GLN A 658 -15.95 -9.10 -5.74
N TYR A 659 -15.28 -8.86 -4.63
CA TYR A 659 -14.86 -9.92 -3.71
C TYR A 659 -14.64 -9.35 -2.32
N ASP A 660 -15.25 -9.99 -1.32
CA ASP A 660 -15.12 -9.65 0.10
C ASP A 660 -15.29 -8.14 0.39
N GLY A 661 -16.40 -7.56 -0.11
CA GLY A 661 -16.71 -6.12 0.00
C GLY A 661 -15.87 -5.20 -0.88
N CYS A 662 -14.71 -5.63 -1.36
CA CYS A 662 -13.87 -4.87 -2.28
C CYS A 662 -14.41 -4.96 -3.72
N TYR A 663 -14.20 -3.92 -4.52
CA TYR A 663 -14.44 -3.97 -5.96
C TYR A 663 -13.26 -3.41 -6.77
N ALA A 664 -13.17 -3.85 -8.02
CA ALA A 664 -12.27 -3.27 -9.00
C ALA A 664 -12.89 -3.29 -10.40
N GLU A 665 -12.45 -2.36 -11.24
CA GLU A 665 -12.92 -2.24 -12.62
C GLU A 665 -11.75 -2.15 -13.59
N ALA A 666 -11.96 -2.68 -14.79
CA ALA A 666 -11.11 -2.42 -15.94
C ALA A 666 -11.96 -1.91 -17.10
N ARG A 667 -11.50 -0.85 -17.76
CA ARG A 667 -12.14 -0.33 -18.97
C ARG A 667 -11.62 -1.09 -20.19
N VAL A 668 -12.52 -1.47 -21.08
CA VAL A 668 -12.19 -2.12 -22.36
C VAL A 668 -12.64 -1.21 -23.50
N ASP A 669 -11.71 -0.86 -24.37
CA ASP A 669 -11.94 -0.12 -25.61
C ASP A 669 -11.61 -1.05 -26.79
N VAL A 670 -12.64 -1.46 -27.53
CA VAL A 670 -12.50 -2.31 -28.72
C VAL A 670 -12.61 -1.44 -29.96
N ALA A 671 -11.49 -1.22 -30.65
CA ALA A 671 -11.44 -0.35 -31.82
C ALA A 671 -10.32 -0.72 -32.81
N ALA A 672 -10.38 -0.14 -34.00
CA ALA A 672 -9.25 -0.12 -34.93
C ALA A 672 -8.24 0.93 -34.46
N HIS A 673 -7.27 0.52 -33.64
CA HIS A 673 -6.23 1.42 -33.15
C HIS A 673 -5.15 1.68 -34.21
N PRO A 674 -4.61 2.92 -34.29
CA PRO A 674 -3.49 3.25 -35.16
C PRO A 674 -2.28 2.34 -34.94
N ARG A 675 -1.45 2.20 -35.98
CA ARG A 675 -0.16 1.53 -35.88
C ARG A 675 0.71 2.18 -34.80
N TRP A 676 1.45 1.35 -34.06
CA TRP A 676 2.28 1.69 -32.91
C TRP A 676 1.51 2.16 -31.67
N THR A 677 0.19 1.93 -31.62
CA THR A 677 -0.55 2.16 -30.37
C THR A 677 0.02 1.27 -29.28
N ASP A 678 0.50 1.90 -28.20
CA ASP A 678 0.89 1.22 -26.97
C ASP A 678 -0.34 0.73 -26.21
N THR A 679 -0.31 -0.54 -25.86
CA THR A 679 -1.32 -1.25 -25.10
C THR A 679 -0.66 -2.07 -23.99
N ALA A 680 -1.22 -2.04 -22.78
CA ALA A 680 -0.80 -2.93 -21.72
C ALA A 680 -1.35 -4.34 -22.01
N LEU A 681 -0.47 -5.32 -22.17
CA LEU A 681 -0.85 -6.73 -22.32
C LEU A 681 -1.00 -7.40 -20.96
N LEU A 682 -0.04 -7.15 -20.06
CA LEU A 682 0.02 -7.68 -18.70
C LEU A 682 0.60 -6.60 -17.78
N THR A 683 0.01 -6.44 -16.60
CA THR A 683 0.49 -5.53 -15.53
C THR A 683 0.41 -6.23 -14.18
N GLY A 684 0.94 -5.61 -13.13
CA GLY A 684 0.97 -6.20 -11.79
C GLY A 684 1.81 -7.48 -11.74
N LEU A 685 2.92 -7.51 -12.49
CA LEU A 685 3.93 -8.55 -12.41
C LEU A 685 5.10 -8.06 -11.54
N PRO A 686 5.91 -8.96 -10.97
CA PRO A 686 7.27 -8.62 -10.56
C PRO A 686 8.07 -8.10 -11.77
N PRO A 687 9.26 -7.49 -11.56
CA PRO A 687 10.07 -6.95 -12.64
C PRO A 687 10.28 -7.97 -13.77
N VAL A 688 9.82 -7.62 -14.97
CA VAL A 688 9.87 -8.50 -16.15
C VAL A 688 11.27 -8.41 -16.76
N SER A 689 12.10 -9.42 -16.53
CA SER A 689 13.51 -9.42 -16.96
C SER A 689 13.72 -9.87 -18.40
N GLY A 690 12.88 -10.79 -18.89
CA GLY A 690 13.07 -11.37 -20.20
C GLY A 690 11.78 -11.84 -20.84
N ILE A 691 11.71 -11.69 -22.15
CA ILE A 691 10.58 -12.10 -22.99
C ILE A 691 11.07 -12.67 -24.30
N ALA A 692 10.40 -13.71 -24.80
CA ALA A 692 10.72 -14.31 -26.10
C ALA A 692 9.46 -14.86 -26.77
N TRP A 693 9.33 -14.66 -28.08
CA TRP A 693 8.20 -15.20 -28.84
C TRP A 693 8.46 -16.64 -29.29
N THR A 694 7.50 -17.54 -29.01
CA THR A 694 7.50 -18.94 -29.46
C THR A 694 6.28 -19.22 -30.34
N PRO A 695 6.22 -20.35 -31.08
CA PRO A 695 5.01 -20.76 -31.79
C PRO A 695 3.76 -20.91 -30.91
N GLN A 696 3.94 -21.16 -29.60
CA GLN A 696 2.83 -21.32 -28.65
C GLN A 696 2.44 -20.00 -27.95
N GLY A 697 3.23 -18.94 -28.12
CA GLY A 697 2.98 -17.60 -27.58
C GLY A 697 4.20 -16.97 -26.92
N LEU A 698 3.95 -15.94 -26.10
CA LEU A 698 5.00 -15.13 -25.48
C LEU A 698 5.48 -15.78 -24.17
N ALA A 699 6.73 -16.24 -24.13
CA ALA A 699 7.40 -16.68 -22.91
C ALA A 699 7.88 -15.47 -22.09
N VAL A 700 7.79 -15.57 -20.77
CA VAL A 700 8.01 -14.45 -19.82
C VAL A 700 8.82 -14.92 -18.61
N SER A 701 9.90 -14.21 -18.31
CA SER A 701 10.67 -14.28 -17.06
C SER A 701 10.41 -13.04 -16.20
N THR A 702 10.23 -13.25 -14.90
CA THR A 702 9.89 -12.20 -13.91
C THR A 702 10.95 -12.07 -12.80
N ARG A 703 12.24 -12.27 -13.13
CA ARG A 703 13.37 -12.40 -12.18
C ARG A 703 13.28 -13.56 -11.19
N GLY A 704 12.10 -14.12 -10.94
CA GLY A 704 11.92 -15.33 -10.13
C GLY A 704 12.43 -16.60 -10.82
N ARG A 705 12.05 -17.76 -10.28
CA ARG A 705 12.42 -19.08 -10.83
C ARG A 705 11.38 -19.63 -11.82
N HIS A 706 10.25 -18.96 -11.96
CA HIS A 706 9.13 -19.43 -12.76
C HIS A 706 9.16 -18.78 -14.14
N ILE A 707 9.03 -19.60 -15.18
CA ILE A 707 8.79 -19.15 -16.55
C ILE A 707 7.29 -19.27 -16.83
N TRP A 708 6.74 -18.22 -17.43
CA TRP A 708 5.33 -18.10 -17.74
C TRP A 708 5.13 -17.95 -19.24
N ARG A 709 3.90 -18.20 -19.71
CA ARG A 709 3.52 -18.03 -21.12
C ARG A 709 2.17 -17.36 -21.25
N VAL A 710 2.08 -16.37 -22.14
CA VAL A 710 0.80 -15.92 -22.72
C VAL A 710 0.52 -16.76 -23.94
N ASN A 711 -0.46 -17.67 -23.86
CA ASN A 711 -0.77 -18.62 -24.92
C ASN A 711 -1.46 -17.94 -26.10
N VAL A 712 -0.97 -18.16 -27.32
CA VAL A 712 -1.55 -17.54 -28.53
C VAL A 712 -2.96 -18.07 -28.84
N LYS A 713 -3.25 -19.32 -28.48
CA LYS A 713 -4.52 -20.00 -28.81
C LYS A 713 -5.70 -19.45 -28.00
N ASP A 714 -5.55 -19.38 -26.69
CA ASP A 714 -6.62 -19.02 -25.76
C ASP A 714 -6.45 -17.64 -25.11
N GLY A 715 -5.27 -17.04 -25.18
CA GLY A 715 -4.91 -15.76 -24.56
C GLY A 715 -4.56 -15.87 -23.07
N ALA A 716 -4.46 -17.08 -22.51
CA ALA A 716 -4.27 -17.26 -21.08
C ALA A 716 -2.79 -17.10 -20.66
N TYR A 717 -2.58 -16.48 -19.50
CA TYR A 717 -1.27 -16.38 -18.85
C TYR A 717 -1.12 -17.51 -17.83
N ARG A 718 -0.15 -18.42 -18.03
CA ARG A 718 0.06 -19.60 -17.17
C ARG A 718 1.54 -19.86 -16.95
N MET A 719 1.88 -20.45 -15.80
CA MET A 719 3.22 -21.00 -15.57
C MET A 719 3.42 -22.18 -16.53
N ILE A 720 4.60 -22.27 -17.15
CA ILE A 720 4.96 -23.40 -18.02
C ILE A 720 5.99 -24.31 -17.35
N THR A 721 6.95 -23.73 -16.62
CA THR A 721 7.95 -24.51 -15.89
C THR A 721 8.58 -23.69 -14.77
N ALA A 722 9.19 -24.38 -13.80
CA ALA A 722 10.04 -23.80 -12.78
C ALA A 722 11.49 -24.19 -13.06
N VAL A 723 12.35 -23.19 -13.21
CA VAL A 723 13.80 -23.41 -13.36
C VAL A 723 14.34 -24.04 -12.08
N PRO A 724 15.03 -25.20 -12.16
CA PRO A 724 15.63 -25.85 -11.00
C PRO A 724 16.85 -25.05 -10.49
N PRO A 725 17.19 -25.13 -9.19
CA PRO A 725 18.37 -24.44 -8.65
C PRO A 725 19.64 -24.98 -9.29
N VAL A 726 20.34 -24.12 -10.04
CA VAL A 726 21.51 -24.51 -10.83
C VAL A 726 22.80 -24.40 -10.01
N SER A 727 22.85 -23.45 -9.07
CA SER A 727 23.95 -23.24 -8.13
C SER A 727 23.49 -22.43 -6.90
N ALA A 728 24.36 -22.30 -5.90
CA ALA A 728 24.16 -21.46 -4.71
C ALA A 728 24.02 -19.96 -5.05
N HIS A 729 24.43 -19.54 -6.24
CA HIS A 729 24.37 -18.15 -6.71
C HIS A 729 23.15 -17.83 -7.57
N ASP A 730 22.25 -18.81 -7.76
CA ASP A 730 21.01 -18.63 -8.53
C ASP A 730 20.12 -17.55 -7.89
N ARG A 731 20.05 -16.40 -8.55
CA ARG A 731 19.18 -15.28 -8.18
C ARG A 731 17.92 -15.20 -9.07
N GLY A 732 17.57 -16.30 -9.72
CA GLY A 732 16.45 -16.44 -10.63
C GLY A 732 16.81 -16.17 -12.09
N THR A 733 15.78 -15.98 -12.92
CA THR A 733 15.91 -15.95 -14.38
C THR A 733 16.05 -14.53 -14.93
N ASP A 734 16.77 -14.35 -16.04
CA ASP A 734 16.98 -13.06 -16.68
C ASP A 734 16.45 -13.05 -18.12
N THR A 735 17.33 -12.83 -19.10
CA THR A 735 17.07 -12.85 -20.53
C THR A 735 16.68 -14.24 -21.01
N ILE A 736 15.70 -14.31 -21.93
CA ILE A 736 15.30 -15.54 -22.60
C ILE A 736 15.47 -15.37 -24.12
N ALA A 737 15.93 -16.42 -24.81
CA ALA A 737 15.91 -16.49 -26.27
C ALA A 737 15.12 -17.71 -26.74
N ALA A 738 14.25 -17.54 -27.73
CA ALA A 738 13.42 -18.60 -28.28
C ALA A 738 13.92 -19.06 -29.65
N ARG A 739 13.93 -20.39 -29.87
CA ARG A 739 14.14 -21.00 -31.17
C ARG A 739 12.80 -21.15 -31.90
N ARG A 740 12.85 -21.34 -33.22
CA ARG A 740 11.66 -21.45 -34.08
C ARG A 740 10.74 -22.62 -33.75
N ASP A 741 11.25 -23.69 -33.18
CA ASP A 741 10.48 -24.86 -32.73
C ASP A 741 9.94 -24.71 -31.29
N GLY A 742 10.37 -23.68 -30.57
CA GLY A 742 9.92 -23.35 -29.22
C GLY A 742 10.92 -23.66 -28.11
N GLU A 743 12.11 -24.17 -28.40
CA GLU A 743 13.18 -24.28 -27.39
C GLU A 743 13.49 -22.93 -26.76
N LEU A 744 13.78 -22.91 -25.46
CA LEU A 744 14.10 -21.69 -24.73
C LEU A 744 15.50 -21.79 -24.13
N ALA A 745 16.37 -20.85 -24.48
CA ALA A 745 17.60 -20.61 -23.74
C ALA A 745 17.32 -19.53 -22.69
N VAL A 746 17.69 -19.79 -21.44
CA VAL A 746 17.41 -18.95 -20.28
C VAL A 746 18.71 -18.63 -19.57
N ARG A 747 18.95 -17.34 -19.35
CA ARG A 747 20.06 -16.87 -18.53
C ARG A 747 19.66 -16.92 -17.07
N VAL A 748 20.44 -17.61 -16.25
CA VAL A 748 20.25 -17.64 -14.79
C VAL A 748 21.20 -16.60 -14.17
N VAL A 749 20.68 -15.72 -13.33
CA VAL A 749 21.48 -14.65 -12.72
C VAL A 749 22.46 -15.28 -11.73
N GLY A 750 23.74 -14.93 -11.87
CA GLY A 750 24.82 -15.46 -11.01
C GLY A 750 25.40 -16.79 -11.50
N GLU A 751 24.93 -17.31 -12.64
CA GLU A 751 25.39 -18.56 -13.24
C GLU A 751 26.10 -18.29 -14.58
N ARG A 752 27.20 -19.00 -14.83
CA ARG A 752 27.99 -18.88 -16.07
C ARG A 752 27.41 -19.73 -17.19
N ARG A 753 26.66 -20.77 -16.85
CA ARG A 753 26.08 -21.73 -17.80
C ARG A 753 24.73 -21.25 -18.31
N ILE A 754 24.33 -21.74 -19.48
CA ILE A 754 23.05 -21.41 -20.12
C ILE A 754 22.10 -22.58 -19.89
N LEU A 755 20.91 -22.29 -19.37
CA LEU A 755 19.87 -23.31 -19.21
C LEU A 755 19.04 -23.38 -20.49
N VAL A 756 18.93 -24.56 -21.08
CA VAL A 756 18.06 -24.81 -22.24
C VAL A 756 16.87 -25.64 -21.76
N LEU A 757 15.66 -25.15 -22.04
CA LEU A 757 14.40 -25.81 -21.71
C LEU A 757 13.80 -26.40 -22.98
N HIS A 758 13.49 -27.69 -22.93
CA HIS A 758 13.03 -28.43 -24.10
C HIS A 758 11.54 -28.31 -24.31
N GLN A 759 11.12 -27.96 -25.53
CA GLN A 759 9.70 -27.82 -25.81
C GLN A 759 9.02 -29.19 -25.86
N ASN A 760 9.69 -30.21 -26.40
CA ASN A 760 9.07 -31.51 -26.76
C ASN A 760 8.24 -32.18 -25.64
N ASP A 761 8.53 -31.90 -24.36
CA ASP A 761 7.82 -32.37 -23.18
C ASP A 761 7.12 -31.26 -22.37
N ASP A 762 6.82 -30.14 -23.02
CA ASP A 762 6.28 -28.91 -22.44
C ASP A 762 7.17 -28.33 -21.34
N TYR A 763 8.49 -28.33 -21.56
CA TYR A 763 9.52 -27.77 -20.68
C TYR A 763 9.68 -28.50 -19.34
N GLN A 764 9.41 -29.79 -19.33
CA GLN A 764 9.65 -30.67 -18.19
C GLN A 764 11.11 -31.11 -18.10
N SER A 765 11.80 -31.21 -19.24
CA SER A 765 13.23 -31.46 -19.30
C SER A 765 14.02 -30.20 -19.64
N SER A 766 15.27 -30.22 -19.18
CA SER A 766 16.23 -29.16 -19.43
C SER A 766 17.64 -29.72 -19.49
N GLU A 767 18.50 -29.01 -20.21
CA GLU A 767 19.94 -29.27 -20.24
C GLU A 767 20.71 -28.00 -19.89
N ILE A 768 21.91 -28.19 -19.34
CA ILE A 768 22.82 -27.09 -19.00
C ILE A 768 23.94 -27.10 -20.03
N VAL A 769 24.02 -26.01 -20.80
CA VAL A 769 25.09 -25.79 -21.76
C VAL A 769 26.18 -24.97 -21.07
N ASP A 770 27.36 -25.55 -20.88
CA ASP A 770 28.56 -24.85 -20.39
C ASP A 770 29.46 -24.51 -21.58
N PRO A 771 29.53 -23.25 -22.02
CA PRO A 771 30.39 -22.87 -23.13
C PRO A 771 31.86 -23.15 -22.78
N ASN A 772 32.54 -23.95 -23.60
CA ASN A 772 33.98 -24.17 -23.52
C ASN A 772 34.76 -22.96 -24.05
N ALA A 773 34.53 -21.81 -23.42
CA ALA A 773 35.10 -20.51 -23.72
C ALA A 773 35.32 -19.75 -22.40
N GLU A 774 36.23 -18.78 -22.39
CA GLU A 774 36.43 -17.88 -21.25
C GLU A 774 35.32 -16.81 -21.18
N GLY A 775 35.09 -16.26 -19.98
CA GLY A 775 34.11 -15.19 -19.75
C GLY A 775 32.74 -15.67 -19.26
N VAL A 776 31.82 -14.72 -19.04
CA VAL A 776 30.44 -14.97 -18.58
C VAL A 776 29.47 -14.62 -19.71
N PRO A 777 28.57 -15.53 -20.12
CA PRO A 777 27.50 -15.23 -21.06
C PRO A 777 26.61 -14.08 -20.58
N MET A 778 26.56 -13.00 -21.36
CA MET A 778 25.74 -11.82 -21.06
C MET A 778 24.43 -11.83 -21.85
N ALA A 779 24.49 -12.22 -23.11
CA ALA A 779 23.34 -12.29 -24.00
C ALA A 779 23.57 -13.32 -25.11
N PHE A 780 22.49 -13.90 -25.63
CA PHE A 780 22.57 -14.93 -26.66
C PHE A 780 21.35 -14.92 -27.59
N ALA A 781 21.52 -15.47 -28.78
CA ALA A 781 20.45 -15.72 -29.75
C ALA A 781 20.65 -17.09 -30.42
N TRP A 782 19.55 -17.72 -30.84
CA TRP A 782 19.62 -19.01 -31.53
C TRP A 782 20.13 -18.88 -32.97
N ASP A 783 20.95 -19.85 -33.37
CA ASP A 783 21.42 -20.08 -34.74
C ASP A 783 21.34 -21.56 -35.11
N GLY A 784 20.24 -21.95 -35.76
CA GLY A 784 19.93 -23.36 -35.93
C GLY A 784 19.86 -24.04 -34.57
N ASN A 785 20.69 -25.07 -34.34
CA ASN A 785 20.78 -25.78 -33.07
C ASN A 785 21.84 -25.21 -32.11
N ALA A 786 22.60 -24.18 -32.51
CA ALA A 786 23.63 -23.55 -31.70
C ALA A 786 23.16 -22.20 -31.12
N LEU A 787 23.92 -21.66 -30.17
CA LEU A 787 23.73 -20.34 -29.57
C LEU A 787 24.85 -19.39 -29.98
N LEU A 788 24.50 -18.25 -30.58
CA LEU A 788 25.40 -17.11 -30.74
C LEU A 788 25.46 -16.39 -29.39
N THR A 789 26.57 -16.50 -28.68
CA THR A 789 26.73 -16.06 -27.30
C THR A 789 27.75 -14.93 -27.21
N ALA A 790 27.33 -13.79 -26.67
CA ALA A 790 28.21 -12.66 -26.39
C ALA A 790 28.61 -12.68 -24.90
N MET A 791 29.92 -12.68 -24.67
CA MET A 791 30.54 -12.78 -23.35
C MET A 791 30.82 -11.39 -22.76
N HIS A 792 30.95 -11.32 -21.43
CA HIS A 792 31.17 -10.07 -20.69
C HIS A 792 32.38 -9.24 -21.17
N ASP A 793 33.42 -9.91 -21.67
CA ASP A 793 34.65 -9.31 -22.17
C ASP A 793 34.57 -8.84 -23.64
N GLY A 794 33.41 -9.00 -24.30
CA GLY A 794 33.20 -8.63 -25.70
C GLY A 794 33.54 -9.75 -26.70
N MET A 795 33.91 -10.95 -26.24
CA MET A 795 34.04 -12.12 -27.12
C MET A 795 32.69 -12.63 -27.58
N VAL A 796 32.59 -13.03 -28.84
CA VAL A 796 31.38 -13.61 -29.43
C VAL A 796 31.69 -15.01 -29.96
N TYR A 797 30.97 -16.00 -29.44
CA TYR A 797 31.12 -17.41 -29.79
C TYR A 797 29.85 -17.97 -30.42
N ARG A 798 30.01 -18.97 -31.27
CA ARG A 798 28.97 -19.94 -31.61
C ARG A 798 29.14 -21.16 -30.70
N VAL A 799 28.16 -21.42 -29.84
CA VAL A 799 28.19 -22.46 -28.81
C VAL A 799 27.22 -23.57 -29.19
N GLU A 800 27.74 -24.77 -29.44
CA GLU A 800 26.94 -25.97 -29.67
C GLU A 800 26.33 -26.49 -28.36
N MET A 801 25.30 -27.33 -28.44
CA MET A 801 24.59 -27.83 -27.24
C MET A 801 25.46 -28.73 -26.35
N ASP A 802 26.53 -29.32 -26.89
CA ASP A 802 27.54 -30.05 -26.11
C ASP A 802 28.57 -29.14 -25.42
N GLY A 803 28.45 -27.82 -25.58
CA GLY A 803 29.35 -26.82 -25.03
C GLY A 803 30.52 -26.44 -25.95
N ALA A 804 30.74 -27.14 -27.07
CA ALA A 804 31.80 -26.79 -28.01
C ALA A 804 31.61 -25.35 -28.51
N SER A 805 32.66 -24.55 -28.43
CA SER A 805 32.59 -23.10 -28.69
C SER A 805 33.57 -22.71 -29.80
N GLU A 806 33.03 -22.10 -30.85
CA GLU A 806 33.78 -21.55 -31.99
C GLU A 806 33.79 -20.02 -31.90
N GLU A 807 34.97 -19.41 -31.89
CA GLU A 807 35.11 -17.96 -31.87
C GLU A 807 34.65 -17.37 -33.20
N LEU A 808 33.74 -16.40 -33.16
CA LEU A 808 33.28 -15.68 -34.35
C LEU A 808 34.02 -14.35 -34.49
N THR A 809 34.09 -13.57 -33.42
CA THR A 809 34.72 -12.24 -33.43
C THR A 809 34.92 -11.70 -32.01
N ARG A 810 35.68 -10.61 -31.90
CA ARG A 810 35.83 -9.78 -30.70
C ARG A 810 35.35 -8.36 -31.00
N ILE A 811 34.41 -7.88 -30.19
CA ILE A 811 33.91 -6.51 -30.25
C ILE A 811 34.40 -5.70 -29.05
N HIS A 812 34.39 -4.37 -29.19
CA HIS A 812 34.71 -3.48 -28.08
C HIS A 812 33.47 -3.18 -27.24
N GLY A 813 33.61 -3.28 -25.92
CA GLY A 813 32.57 -2.99 -24.92
C GLY A 813 31.88 -4.22 -24.34
N THR A 814 31.21 -4.05 -23.21
CA THR A 814 30.49 -5.12 -22.49
C THR A 814 29.12 -5.37 -23.11
N PRO A 815 28.83 -6.55 -23.68
CA PRO A 815 27.53 -6.86 -24.26
C PRO A 815 26.39 -6.84 -23.24
N VAL A 816 25.22 -6.38 -23.66
CA VAL A 816 23.97 -6.37 -22.87
C VAL A 816 22.80 -7.04 -23.58
N ALA A 817 22.76 -7.03 -24.91
CA ALA A 817 21.72 -7.70 -25.69
C ALA A 817 22.21 -8.15 -27.07
N VAL A 818 21.59 -9.20 -27.60
CA VAL A 818 21.92 -9.81 -28.88
C VAL A 818 20.64 -10.11 -29.66
N THR A 819 20.69 -9.90 -30.97
CA THR A 819 19.68 -10.40 -31.92
C THR A 819 20.35 -10.77 -33.23
N ALA A 820 19.77 -11.70 -33.98
CA ALA A 820 20.39 -12.23 -35.18
C ALA A 820 19.37 -12.44 -36.30
N SER A 821 19.88 -12.31 -37.52
CA SER A 821 19.24 -12.75 -38.75
C SER A 821 20.09 -13.85 -39.40
N THR A 822 19.70 -14.30 -40.59
CA THR A 822 20.52 -15.22 -41.38
C THR A 822 21.81 -14.57 -41.90
N GLU A 823 21.83 -13.25 -42.06
CA GLU A 823 22.95 -12.53 -42.69
C GLU A 823 23.82 -11.76 -41.70
N PHE A 824 23.24 -11.27 -40.61
CA PHE A 824 23.90 -10.39 -39.64
C PHE A 824 23.57 -10.80 -38.20
N LEU A 825 24.55 -10.58 -37.33
CA LEU A 825 24.43 -10.61 -35.88
C LEU A 825 24.57 -9.17 -35.36
N TRP A 826 23.66 -8.77 -34.47
CA TRP A 826 23.74 -7.48 -33.79
C TRP A 826 24.01 -7.68 -32.31
N VAL A 827 25.00 -6.95 -31.79
CA VAL A 827 25.37 -6.96 -30.38
C VAL A 827 25.35 -5.55 -29.84
N LEU A 828 24.47 -5.29 -28.88
CA LEU A 828 24.41 -4.04 -28.14
C LEU A 828 25.33 -4.13 -26.93
N CYS A 829 26.19 -3.13 -26.76
CA CYS A 829 27.09 -3.01 -25.63
C CYS A 829 26.66 -1.87 -24.68
N ALA A 830 26.99 -2.02 -23.40
CA ALA A 830 26.83 -1.00 -22.38
C ALA A 830 27.61 0.29 -22.74
N PRO A 831 27.23 1.45 -22.17
CA PRO A 831 27.94 2.69 -22.41
C PRO A 831 29.43 2.60 -22.05
N SER A 832 30.29 3.09 -22.93
CA SER A 832 31.74 3.15 -22.75
C SER A 832 32.27 4.51 -23.22
N PRO A 833 33.36 5.04 -22.64
CA PRO A 833 33.92 6.33 -23.06
C PRO A 833 34.35 6.27 -24.53
N GLY A 834 33.83 7.20 -25.34
CA GLY A 834 34.19 7.32 -26.75
C GLY A 834 35.63 7.76 -26.98
N PRO A 835 36.30 7.30 -28.05
CA PRO A 835 37.73 7.54 -28.29
C PRO A 835 38.15 9.00 -28.51
N SER A 836 37.21 9.95 -28.61
CA SER A 836 37.52 11.35 -28.95
C SER A 836 36.81 12.43 -28.13
N THR A 837 35.84 12.12 -27.28
CA THR A 837 34.99 13.15 -26.64
C THR A 837 34.64 12.95 -25.15
N GLY A 838 35.01 11.83 -24.53
CA GLY A 838 34.81 11.61 -23.09
C GLY A 838 33.36 11.49 -22.59
N GLN A 839 32.36 11.40 -23.49
CA GLN A 839 30.99 11.06 -23.13
C GLN A 839 30.72 9.59 -23.41
N ASP A 840 30.10 8.91 -22.44
CA ASP A 840 29.74 7.49 -22.54
C ASP A 840 28.52 7.32 -23.46
N TYR A 841 28.60 6.39 -24.42
CA TYR A 841 27.49 6.00 -25.29
C TYR A 841 27.49 4.50 -25.53
N ASN A 842 26.30 3.92 -25.79
CA ASN A 842 26.12 2.53 -26.17
C ASN A 842 26.63 2.29 -27.60
N MET A 843 27.35 1.19 -27.83
CA MET A 843 27.78 0.75 -29.16
C MET A 843 26.85 -0.36 -29.66
N LEU A 844 26.48 -0.34 -30.94
CA LEU A 844 25.68 -1.38 -31.58
C LEU A 844 26.47 -1.99 -32.74
N TRP A 845 27.12 -3.11 -32.48
CA TRP A 845 27.92 -3.80 -33.48
C TRP A 845 27.03 -4.59 -34.43
N SER A 846 27.17 -4.32 -35.73
CA SER A 846 26.62 -5.13 -36.81
C SER A 846 27.72 -6.01 -37.40
N ILE A 847 27.58 -7.33 -37.26
CA ILE A 847 28.58 -8.34 -37.60
C ILE A 847 28.03 -9.20 -38.76
N PRO A 848 28.64 -9.16 -39.96
CA PRO A 848 28.26 -10.03 -41.07
C PRO A 848 28.54 -11.51 -40.75
N ARG A 849 27.62 -12.40 -41.12
CA ARG A 849 27.74 -13.84 -40.85
C ARG A 849 28.38 -14.64 -41.98
N ALA A 850 28.34 -14.12 -43.20
CA ALA A 850 28.76 -14.84 -44.41
C ALA A 850 30.25 -14.66 -44.77
N ASP A 851 30.91 -13.61 -44.26
CA ASP A 851 32.32 -13.32 -44.54
C ASP A 851 33.03 -12.79 -43.29
N ALA A 852 33.84 -13.64 -42.67
CA ALA A 852 34.63 -13.31 -41.48
C ALA A 852 35.66 -12.19 -41.72
N ASN A 853 35.96 -11.84 -42.97
CA ASN A 853 36.88 -10.74 -43.30
C ASN A 853 36.19 -9.36 -43.33
N THR A 854 34.86 -9.30 -43.30
CA THR A 854 34.15 -8.02 -43.27
C THR A 854 34.09 -7.52 -41.83
N ALA A 855 34.68 -6.34 -41.59
CA ALA A 855 34.79 -5.77 -40.25
C ALA A 855 33.41 -5.44 -39.64
N ALA A 856 33.26 -5.73 -38.35
CA ALA A 856 32.10 -5.29 -37.57
C ALA A 856 32.00 -3.75 -37.59
N THR A 857 30.79 -3.23 -37.73
CA THR A 857 30.54 -1.77 -37.79
C THR A 857 29.65 -1.34 -36.64
N ASP A 858 30.03 -0.26 -35.93
CA ASP A 858 29.19 0.35 -34.90
C ASP A 858 28.14 1.27 -35.56
N LEU A 859 26.87 0.87 -35.47
CA LEU A 859 25.75 1.61 -36.06
C LEU A 859 25.31 2.82 -35.23
N LEU A 860 25.82 2.98 -33.99
CA LEU A 860 25.45 4.08 -33.10
C LEU A 860 26.54 5.15 -32.95
N GLN A 861 27.67 5.00 -33.64
CA GLN A 861 28.82 5.90 -33.57
C GLN A 861 28.45 7.38 -33.76
N ASP A 862 27.51 7.67 -34.68
CA ASP A 862 27.07 9.03 -35.01
C ASP A 862 25.92 9.55 -34.11
N HIS A 863 25.24 8.68 -33.36
CA HIS A 863 24.01 9.02 -32.62
C HIS A 863 24.25 9.33 -31.14
N ARG A 864 25.32 8.77 -30.54
CA ARG A 864 25.73 9.04 -29.15
C ARG A 864 24.61 8.83 -28.12
N LEU A 865 23.87 7.74 -28.24
CA LEU A 865 22.81 7.38 -27.29
C LEU A 865 23.39 6.61 -26.10
N ALA A 866 22.90 6.88 -24.90
CA ALA A 866 23.23 6.15 -23.68
C ALA A 866 21.95 5.59 -23.03
N GLY A 867 22.09 4.56 -22.20
CA GLY A 867 20.96 3.94 -21.48
C GLY A 867 20.19 2.90 -22.29
N LEU A 868 20.68 2.48 -23.46
CA LEU A 868 20.07 1.40 -24.23
C LEU A 868 20.31 0.04 -23.57
N ASN A 869 19.31 -0.86 -23.62
CA ASN A 869 19.39 -2.15 -22.92
C ASN A 869 18.95 -3.36 -23.75
N GLY A 870 17.91 -3.24 -24.59
CA GLY A 870 17.35 -4.37 -25.35
C GLY A 870 17.30 -4.11 -26.84
N ILE A 871 17.40 -5.19 -27.64
CA ILE A 871 17.33 -5.12 -29.10
C ILE A 871 16.42 -6.20 -29.68
N ALA A 872 15.73 -5.89 -30.78
CA ALA A 872 14.93 -6.86 -31.55
C ALA A 872 14.84 -6.47 -33.02
N LEU A 873 14.56 -7.43 -33.89
CA LEU A 873 14.35 -7.19 -35.32
C LEU A 873 12.86 -7.02 -35.64
N ALA A 874 12.53 -5.97 -36.39
CA ALA A 874 11.21 -5.73 -36.94
C ALA A 874 11.31 -5.44 -38.45
N GLY A 875 11.22 -6.49 -39.26
CA GLY A 875 11.48 -6.40 -40.69
C GLY A 875 12.95 -6.02 -40.94
N SER A 876 13.19 -4.93 -41.66
CA SER A 876 14.54 -4.40 -41.92
C SER A 876 15.05 -3.42 -40.87
N SER A 877 14.25 -3.13 -39.84
CA SER A 877 14.62 -2.18 -38.77
C SER A 877 15.14 -2.92 -37.54
N VAL A 878 16.13 -2.33 -36.87
CA VAL A 878 16.55 -2.74 -35.52
C VAL A 878 15.80 -1.88 -34.51
N LEU A 879 15.09 -2.51 -33.59
CA LEU A 879 14.45 -1.85 -32.47
C LEU A 879 15.40 -1.82 -31.28
N LEU A 880 15.41 -0.70 -30.56
CA LEU A 880 16.25 -0.45 -29.39
C LEU A 880 15.36 0.02 -28.25
N SER A 881 15.48 -0.57 -27.07
CA SER A 881 14.87 -0.02 -25.86
C SER A 881 15.85 0.89 -25.14
N ASP A 882 15.39 2.08 -24.80
CA ASP A 882 16.10 3.05 -23.98
C ASP A 882 15.58 2.94 -22.54
N PHE A 883 16.33 2.20 -21.72
CA PHE A 883 15.98 1.86 -20.35
C PHE A 883 15.95 3.09 -19.45
N ASN A 884 16.83 4.06 -19.66
CA ASN A 884 16.84 5.28 -18.84
C ASN A 884 15.83 6.32 -19.36
N GLY A 885 15.67 6.41 -20.68
CA GLY A 885 14.78 7.37 -21.33
C GLY A 885 13.31 6.93 -21.42
N GLY A 886 12.98 5.68 -21.06
CA GLY A 886 11.60 5.22 -21.03
C GLY A 886 10.93 5.14 -22.41
N ARG A 887 11.69 4.75 -23.44
CA ARG A 887 11.23 4.80 -24.85
C ARG A 887 11.73 3.62 -25.67
N VAL A 888 11.07 3.39 -26.81
CA VAL A 888 11.53 2.45 -27.86
C VAL A 888 11.86 3.23 -29.12
N LEU A 889 13.04 2.95 -29.67
CA LEU A 889 13.57 3.55 -30.88
C LEU A 889 13.63 2.51 -32.00
N SER A 890 13.49 2.97 -33.24
CA SER A 890 13.75 2.19 -34.45
C SER A 890 14.94 2.79 -35.16
N LEU A 891 15.94 1.98 -35.45
CA LEU A 891 17.09 2.28 -36.30
C LEU A 891 16.88 1.63 -37.66
N ASN A 892 16.87 2.44 -38.71
CA ASN A 892 16.79 1.98 -40.10
C ASN A 892 17.59 2.92 -41.01
N ASN A 893 18.49 2.38 -41.84
CA ASN A 893 19.36 3.16 -42.73
C ASN A 893 20.09 4.30 -42.01
N ASN A 894 20.70 4.00 -40.86
CA ASN A 894 21.36 4.94 -39.96
C ASN A 894 20.48 6.12 -39.48
N LYS A 895 19.15 5.99 -39.53
CA LYS A 895 18.20 6.96 -39.00
C LYS A 895 17.48 6.38 -37.81
N ILE A 896 17.45 7.16 -36.72
CA ILE A 896 16.73 6.82 -35.50
C ILE A 896 15.37 7.52 -35.51
N ARG A 897 14.33 6.75 -35.19
CA ARG A 897 12.96 7.24 -35.01
C ARG A 897 12.40 6.72 -33.70
N GLU A 898 11.79 7.60 -32.93
CA GLU A 898 11.03 7.20 -31.74
C GLU A 898 9.71 6.52 -32.14
N ILE A 899 9.43 5.38 -31.51
CA ILE A 899 8.23 4.56 -31.74
C ILE A 899 7.21 4.75 -30.62
N THR A 900 7.66 4.73 -29.36
CA THR A 900 6.82 4.96 -28.18
C THR A 900 7.65 5.54 -27.02
N THR A 901 6.99 6.20 -26.08
CA THR A 901 7.57 6.82 -24.87
C THR A 901 6.69 6.58 -23.65
N GLY A 902 7.14 6.98 -22.46
CA GLY A 902 6.38 6.85 -21.21
C GLY A 902 6.47 5.46 -20.56
N LEU A 903 7.43 4.65 -20.99
CA LEU A 903 7.74 3.36 -20.38
C LEU A 903 8.62 3.55 -19.14
N THR A 904 8.56 2.60 -18.19
CA THR A 904 9.36 2.62 -16.96
C THR A 904 10.45 1.56 -17.05
N ASN A 905 11.63 1.99 -17.50
CA ASN A 905 12.78 1.12 -17.67
C ASN A 905 12.54 -0.06 -18.65
N PRO A 906 12.23 0.21 -19.93
CA PRO A 906 12.02 -0.86 -20.91
C PRO A 906 13.31 -1.67 -21.14
N GLY A 907 13.22 -2.99 -20.94
CA GLY A 907 14.30 -3.95 -21.07
C GLY A 907 14.24 -4.72 -22.39
N GLN A 908 14.09 -6.05 -22.33
CA GLN A 908 14.08 -6.92 -23.50
C GLN A 908 12.89 -6.63 -24.45
N LEU A 909 13.14 -6.76 -25.76
CA LEU A 909 12.17 -6.63 -26.83
C LEU A 909 12.03 -7.97 -27.57
N THR A 910 10.84 -8.28 -28.08
CA THR A 910 10.65 -9.39 -29.03
C THR A 910 9.54 -9.07 -30.03
N THR A 911 9.61 -9.67 -31.20
CA THR A 911 8.60 -9.52 -32.26
C THR A 911 7.87 -10.83 -32.50
N ALA A 912 6.55 -10.77 -32.68
CA ALA A 912 5.76 -11.92 -33.10
C ALA A 912 5.76 -12.06 -34.63
N THR A 913 5.37 -13.26 -35.08
CA THR A 913 5.14 -13.54 -36.50
C THR A 913 4.01 -12.70 -37.11
N SER A 914 3.10 -12.18 -36.29
CA SER A 914 2.04 -11.22 -36.70
C SER A 914 2.57 -9.81 -36.95
N GLY A 915 3.81 -9.50 -36.56
CA GLY A 915 4.38 -8.15 -36.59
C GLY A 915 4.13 -7.34 -35.31
N ASP A 916 3.42 -7.89 -34.31
CA ASP A 916 3.31 -7.28 -32.99
C ASP A 916 4.70 -7.18 -32.32
N ILE A 917 4.97 -6.06 -31.66
CA ILE A 917 6.17 -5.88 -30.82
C ILE A 917 5.76 -5.98 -29.37
N TYR A 918 6.53 -6.75 -28.60
CA TYR A 918 6.38 -6.85 -27.16
C TYR A 918 7.58 -6.23 -26.46
N VAL A 919 7.31 -5.50 -25.39
CA VAL A 919 8.32 -4.81 -24.58
C VAL A 919 8.18 -5.27 -23.13
N ALA A 920 9.29 -5.73 -22.55
CA ALA A 920 9.39 -5.97 -21.12
C ALA A 920 9.59 -4.60 -20.43
N ASP A 921 8.55 -4.08 -19.81
CA ASP A 921 8.55 -2.79 -19.10
C ASP A 921 8.99 -3.06 -17.65
N PHE A 922 10.31 -3.22 -17.46
CA PHE A 922 10.91 -3.85 -16.28
C PHE A 922 10.51 -3.14 -14.98
N GLY A 923 10.65 -1.81 -14.94
CA GLY A 923 10.35 -1.01 -13.76
C GLY A 923 8.85 -0.88 -13.48
N ALA A 924 8.00 -1.03 -14.50
CA ALA A 924 6.54 -1.04 -14.33
C ALA A 924 5.99 -2.41 -13.92
N GLY A 925 6.81 -3.48 -13.95
CA GLY A 925 6.30 -4.83 -13.73
C GLY A 925 5.23 -5.20 -14.76
N ALA A 926 5.48 -4.89 -16.04
CA ALA A 926 4.48 -5.00 -17.09
C ALA A 926 5.06 -5.49 -18.43
N ILE A 927 4.16 -5.94 -19.30
CA ILE A 927 4.45 -6.23 -20.71
C ILE A 927 3.58 -5.32 -21.57
N ARG A 928 4.22 -4.54 -22.42
CA ARG A 928 3.54 -3.72 -23.43
C ARG A 928 3.48 -4.45 -24.75
N ARG A 929 2.38 -4.27 -25.48
CA ARG A 929 2.21 -4.69 -26.87
C ARG A 929 2.01 -3.45 -27.72
N LEU A 930 2.90 -3.24 -28.69
CA LEU A 930 2.75 -2.21 -29.71
C LEU A 930 2.04 -2.82 -30.92
N LEU A 931 0.87 -2.28 -31.24
CA LEU A 931 0.03 -2.82 -32.31
C LEU A 931 0.63 -2.51 -33.70
N PRO A 932 0.67 -3.48 -34.63
CA PRO A 932 1.26 -3.32 -35.97
C PRO A 932 0.41 -2.46 -36.90
#